data_AF-A0AAE4MDZ8-F1
#
_entry.id   AF-A0AAE4MDZ8-F1
#
_cell.length_a   1.000
_cell.length_b   1.000
_cell.length_c   1.000
_cell.angle_alpha   90.00
_cell.angle_beta   90.00
_cell.angle_gamma   90.00
#
_symmetry.space_group_name_H-M   'P 1'
#
loop_
_entity.id
_entity.type
_entity.pdbx_description
1 polymer ?
#
loop_
_entity_poly.entity_id
_entity_poly.type
_entity_poly.pdbx_seq_one_letter_code
_entity_poly.pdbx_strand_id
1 'polypeptide(L)'
;MKSIGDDFTLSGLSVGEELDKAAKIRARIWDKTKIISHTDLKKYEDEGWTKTKSSRKLKKGSVKIIKYKEPWKLFEDEIWSIFYKLGFSELNKESPSFKIPRYNTGITKQIDIFAREDNTIFVIECKSSLEQKSSSKDASIRRTISEIADMRQHINESIYMHYKNMGITDKFTVIWVLALKNISLSDADRILLNESGIKLIDTDLMQYYQRLADDFRSSAKYMFLGDFLQGKEIHGLIGAPVPAIKGEMGGQIFYSFLIEPEKLLKISYLAHRGKTNDETIKTYQRVAKRSRLNKIAKYIQEKPGGIFPTSIVINLDAESKSFKFEPFQGTKNENAIMGHLYLPNKYHSAWIIDGQHRLYAYSDLPEASTATLPVIAFVNLKPEYQTKLFVDINGEQKSVPKNQLLSLYATLNRESPYPKQRLQSMYSTIALMLNDQDTSVFYHRIDDGTSNGSKPITMNNITEVLSETKLIGSVPTSKAGQKNITYGPLYWENYEKTCDHVSKVICEYYRFMQSNGLQDQWDLEGRDGGFLNTNTGIRSTLKLLGYLIKELQRFEGNVSYREAKKLIQDLDKYLQPLISYLQTSSPAKLNDLRTRSGKGGISECVNEFIFIINKQIPSFYPEEAKKYAETQLTPNIELNAKTIEICSRLTDSAREYVVQSLEEKYGDDISEWWGKGVPNTIRQDVAKIAQKEGDYSQNYQKHMTLTHLHGIVLENWNLFENSFTVMSKITDKPETRVKWIKRLDSIQNKYQNSGKINEEDAKYVEDAFAEFQENISDGE
;
A
#
# COMPACT_ATOMS: atom_id res chain seq x y z
N MET A 1 -2.10 0.12 57.44
CA MET A 1 -2.65 0.90 56.32
C MET A 1 -2.64 2.36 56.73
N LYS A 2 -1.69 3.16 56.21
CA LYS A 2 -1.78 4.63 56.34
C LYS A 2 -2.81 5.10 55.32
N SER A 3 -3.79 5.89 55.73
CA SER A 3 -4.73 6.55 54.82
C SER A 3 -3.92 7.37 53.80
N ILE A 4 -4.13 7.08 52.52
CA ILE A 4 -3.67 7.95 51.44
C ILE A 4 -4.52 9.22 51.59
N GLY A 5 -3.86 10.39 51.67
CA GLY A 5 -4.50 11.67 51.98
C GLY A 5 -5.64 12.05 51.02
N ASP A 6 -6.60 12.79 51.56
CA ASP A 6 -7.90 13.16 50.99
C ASP A 6 -7.85 14.08 49.75
N ASP A 7 -6.68 14.46 49.24
CA ASP A 7 -6.58 15.48 48.19
C ASP A 7 -6.58 14.93 46.76
N PHE A 8 -6.47 13.60 46.57
CA PHE A 8 -6.49 12.92 45.27
C PHE A 8 -5.63 13.59 44.18
N THR A 9 -4.56 14.30 44.59
CA THR A 9 -3.70 15.06 43.68
C THR A 9 -2.78 14.11 42.91
N LEU A 10 -2.81 14.16 41.58
CA LEU A 10 -1.89 13.38 40.76
C LEU A 10 -0.50 14.03 40.75
N SER A 11 0.47 13.36 41.37
CA SER A 11 1.87 13.78 41.33
C SER A 11 2.58 13.22 40.09
N GLY A 12 3.49 14.00 39.50
CA GLY A 12 4.34 13.52 38.40
C GLY A 12 3.79 13.77 36.99
N LEU A 13 2.87 14.72 36.84
CA LEU A 13 2.50 15.31 35.55
C LEU A 13 3.47 16.43 35.17
N SER A 14 3.70 16.62 33.87
CA SER A 14 4.57 17.63 33.30
C SER A 14 3.86 18.44 32.23
N VAL A 15 4.09 19.75 32.26
CA VAL A 15 3.57 20.75 31.33
C VAL A 15 4.70 21.68 30.87
N GLY A 16 4.53 22.34 29.72
CA GLY A 16 5.45 23.36 29.22
C GLY A 16 6.92 22.89 29.14
N GLU A 17 7.85 23.66 29.71
CA GLU A 17 9.28 23.33 29.65
C GLU A 17 9.67 21.99 30.31
N GLU A 18 8.91 21.54 31.33
CA GLU A 18 9.17 20.24 31.93
C GLU A 18 8.90 19.11 30.94
N LEU A 19 7.86 19.28 30.13
CA LEU A 19 7.48 18.33 29.10
C LEU A 19 8.56 18.23 28.01
N ASP A 20 9.12 19.36 27.57
CA ASP A 20 10.23 19.39 26.61
C ASP A 20 11.50 18.71 27.13
N LYS A 21 11.78 18.83 28.43
CA LYS A 21 12.91 18.14 29.08
C LYS A 21 12.66 16.63 29.09
N ALA A 22 11.45 16.19 29.46
CA ALA A 22 11.07 14.79 29.42
C ALA A 22 11.19 14.20 28.01
N ALA A 23 10.70 14.92 26.99
CA ALA A 23 10.78 14.50 25.59
C ALA A 23 12.23 14.29 25.11
N LYS A 24 13.15 15.18 25.48
CA LYS A 24 14.58 15.04 25.13
C LYS A 24 15.24 13.82 25.77
N ILE A 25 14.74 13.35 26.91
CA ILE A 25 15.23 12.15 27.60
C ILE A 25 14.63 10.90 26.93
N ARG A 26 13.31 10.91 26.67
CA ARG A 26 12.58 9.79 26.07
C ARG A 26 13.00 9.51 24.62
N ALA A 27 13.33 10.55 23.84
CA ALA A 27 13.84 10.42 22.47
C ALA A 27 15.18 9.66 22.34
N ARG A 28 15.90 9.42 23.43
CA ARG A 28 17.17 8.67 23.42
C ARG A 28 16.88 7.17 23.46
N ILE A 29 17.63 6.39 22.68
CA ILE A 29 17.55 4.91 22.74
C ILE A 29 18.35 4.29 23.90
N TRP A 30 19.03 5.14 24.70
CA TRP A 30 19.87 4.72 25.83
C TRP A 30 19.47 5.44 27.11
N ASP A 31 19.67 4.77 28.25
CA ASP A 31 19.40 5.32 29.59
C ASP A 31 20.65 5.96 30.20
N LYS A 32 21.81 5.35 29.98
CA LYS A 32 23.06 5.77 30.63
C LYS A 32 24.17 5.92 29.61
N THR A 33 25.06 6.89 29.84
CA THR A 33 26.30 7.05 29.09
C THR A 33 27.45 7.23 30.06
N LYS A 34 28.61 6.67 29.71
CA LYS A 34 29.86 6.81 30.47
C LYS A 34 31.03 7.04 29.52
N ILE A 35 32.07 7.69 30.03
CA ILE A 35 33.39 7.71 29.39
C ILE A 35 34.31 6.91 30.31
N ILE A 36 34.95 5.88 29.76
CA ILE A 36 35.79 4.93 30.48
C ILE A 36 37.16 4.82 29.82
N SER A 37 38.11 4.18 30.50
CA SER A 37 39.37 3.75 29.86
C SER A 37 39.08 2.65 28.84
N HIS A 38 39.83 2.60 27.75
CA HIS A 38 39.72 1.53 26.75
C HIS A 38 40.03 0.15 27.35
N THR A 39 40.86 0.09 28.38
CA THR A 39 41.19 -1.15 29.12
C THR A 39 39.98 -1.77 29.81
N ASP A 40 39.01 -0.95 30.22
CA ASP A 40 37.83 -1.41 30.96
C ASP A 40 36.67 -1.80 30.03
N LEU A 41 36.83 -1.62 28.71
CA LEU A 41 35.74 -1.77 27.74
C LEU A 41 35.09 -3.15 27.82
N LYS A 42 35.90 -4.21 27.89
CA LYS A 42 35.40 -5.60 27.90
C LYS A 42 34.51 -5.88 29.11
N LYS A 43 34.91 -5.41 30.30
CA LYS A 43 34.09 -5.51 31.52
C LYS A 43 32.71 -4.86 31.33
N TYR A 44 32.67 -3.68 30.72
CA TYR A 44 31.41 -2.98 30.49
C TYR A 44 30.58 -3.62 29.37
N GLU A 45 31.20 -4.19 28.34
CA GLU A 45 30.51 -4.98 27.31
C GLU A 45 29.82 -6.20 27.90
N ASP A 46 30.48 -6.91 28.83
CA ASP A 46 29.90 -8.03 29.58
C ASP A 46 28.70 -7.58 30.48
N GLU A 47 28.69 -6.32 30.94
CA GLU A 47 27.57 -5.70 31.68
C GLU A 47 26.45 -5.15 30.77
N GLY A 48 26.52 -5.40 29.46
CA GLY A 48 25.54 -4.98 28.45
C GLY A 48 25.69 -3.53 27.97
N TRP A 49 26.88 -2.94 28.11
CA TRP A 49 27.18 -1.64 27.51
C TRP A 49 27.75 -1.79 26.10
N THR A 50 27.55 -0.78 25.26
CA THR A 50 28.03 -0.78 23.88
C THR A 50 28.88 0.46 23.61
N LYS A 51 30.03 0.25 22.95
CA LYS A 51 30.89 1.33 22.48
C LYS A 51 30.16 2.22 21.49
N THR A 52 30.30 3.54 21.65
CA THR A 52 29.71 4.52 20.74
C THR A 52 30.69 5.63 20.36
N LYS A 53 30.39 6.35 19.29
CA LYS A 53 31.18 7.50 18.85
C LYS A 53 30.88 8.71 19.75
N SER A 54 31.91 9.48 20.07
CA SER A 54 31.77 10.76 20.75
C SER A 54 31.86 11.89 19.73
N SER A 55 30.97 12.87 19.82
CA SER A 55 31.04 14.11 19.04
C SER A 55 32.17 15.04 19.48
N ARG A 56 32.69 14.85 20.70
CA ARG A 56 33.83 15.60 21.25
C ARG A 56 35.09 14.74 21.24
N LYS A 57 36.24 15.38 21.01
CA LYS A 57 37.56 14.76 21.08
C LYS A 57 37.78 14.22 22.51
N LEU A 58 37.90 12.90 22.63
CA LEU A 58 38.14 12.23 23.90
C LEU A 58 39.65 12.26 24.23
N LYS A 59 39.99 12.12 25.52
CA LYS A 59 41.37 11.88 25.95
C LYS A 59 41.90 10.61 25.29
N LYS A 60 43.19 10.59 24.95
CA LYS A 60 43.86 9.43 24.34
C LYS A 60 43.70 8.22 25.27
N GLY A 61 43.20 7.10 24.74
CA GLY A 61 42.92 5.89 25.52
C GLY A 61 41.54 5.84 26.19
N SER A 62 40.68 6.85 26.04
CA SER A 62 39.31 6.82 26.56
C SER A 62 38.28 6.47 25.47
N VAL A 63 37.19 5.82 25.88
CA VAL A 63 36.07 5.43 25.02
C VAL A 63 34.73 5.82 25.65
N LYS A 64 33.78 6.25 24.81
CA LYS A 64 32.40 6.50 25.25
C LYS A 64 31.57 5.24 25.07
N ILE A 65 30.81 4.88 26.10
CA ILE A 65 29.90 3.74 26.10
C ILE A 65 28.47 4.20 26.44
N ILE A 66 27.49 3.44 25.98
CA ILE A 66 26.07 3.62 26.27
C ILE A 66 25.44 2.31 26.74
N LYS A 67 24.40 2.41 27.59
CA LYS A 67 23.53 1.29 27.94
C LYS A 67 22.15 1.53 27.36
N TYR A 68 21.74 0.67 26.44
CA TYR A 68 20.44 0.77 25.77
C TYR A 68 19.30 0.62 26.78
N LYS A 69 18.16 1.24 26.44
CA LYS A 69 16.92 1.05 27.19
C LYS A 69 16.40 -0.37 26.96
N GLU A 70 15.73 -0.91 27.97
CA GLU A 70 15.01 -2.16 27.83
C GLU A 70 13.90 -2.04 26.75
N PRO A 71 13.56 -3.12 26.03
CA PRO A 71 12.58 -3.07 24.94
C PRO A 71 11.21 -2.51 25.34
N TRP A 72 10.71 -2.88 26.53
CA TRP A 72 9.42 -2.40 27.03
C TRP A 72 9.44 -0.89 27.30
N LYS A 73 10.53 -0.38 27.87
CA LYS A 73 10.72 1.05 28.14
C LYS A 73 10.87 1.86 26.86
N LEU A 74 11.56 1.31 25.86
CA LEU A 74 11.61 1.92 24.52
C LEU A 74 10.21 2.05 23.92
N PHE A 75 9.38 1.02 24.06
CA PHE A 75 8.02 1.06 23.53
C PHE A 75 7.13 2.09 24.23
N GLU A 76 7.21 2.19 25.57
CA GLU A 76 6.52 3.25 26.31
C GLU A 76 7.01 4.64 25.87
N ASP A 77 8.31 4.83 25.70
CA ASP A 77 8.89 6.09 25.23
C ASP A 77 8.48 6.44 23.80
N GLU A 78 8.32 5.45 22.92
CA GLU A 78 7.80 5.61 21.56
C GLU A 78 6.36 6.12 21.60
N ILE A 79 5.47 5.44 22.31
CA ILE A 79 4.05 5.85 22.43
C ILE A 79 3.96 7.24 23.08
N TRP A 80 4.68 7.48 24.19
CA TRP A 80 4.70 8.78 24.86
C TRP A 80 5.16 9.89 23.91
N SER A 81 6.18 9.61 23.10
CA SER A 81 6.72 10.57 22.13
C SER A 81 5.72 10.91 21.02
N ILE A 82 4.82 9.99 20.65
CA ILE A 82 3.72 10.28 19.73
C ILE A 82 2.82 11.37 20.32
N PHE A 83 2.30 11.19 21.54
CA PHE A 83 1.43 12.18 22.20
C PHE A 83 2.12 13.53 22.37
N TYR A 84 3.39 13.54 22.76
CA TYR A 84 4.17 14.78 22.83
C TYR A 84 4.28 15.48 21.47
N LYS A 85 4.60 14.75 20.39
CA LYS A 85 4.72 15.34 19.05
C LYS A 85 3.39 15.79 18.48
N LEU A 86 2.29 15.14 18.86
CA LEU A 86 0.93 15.60 18.59
C LEU A 86 0.59 16.88 19.37
N GLY A 87 1.41 17.32 20.33
CA GLY A 87 1.19 18.56 21.06
C GLY A 87 0.12 18.45 22.13
N PHE A 88 0.03 17.30 22.81
CA PHE A 88 -0.69 17.19 24.08
C PHE A 88 0.00 18.06 25.13
N SER A 89 -0.79 18.86 25.83
CA SER A 89 -0.33 19.91 26.76
C SER A 89 0.19 19.37 28.09
N GLU A 90 -0.24 18.19 28.52
CA GLU A 90 0.15 17.57 29.80
C GLU A 90 0.37 16.07 29.65
N LEU A 91 1.52 15.57 30.12
CA LEU A 91 1.83 14.13 30.14
C LEU A 91 2.52 13.72 31.45
N ASN A 92 2.55 12.42 31.76
CA ASN A 92 3.36 11.92 32.88
C ASN A 92 4.86 12.10 32.64
N LYS A 93 5.56 12.60 33.67
CA LYS A 93 7.00 12.95 33.66
C LYS A 93 7.90 11.73 33.46
N GLU A 94 7.63 10.67 34.21
CA GLU A 94 8.43 9.45 34.23
C GLU A 94 7.53 8.20 34.24
N SER A 95 8.03 7.12 33.64
CA SER A 95 7.53 5.76 33.80
C SER A 95 8.70 4.87 34.26
N PRO A 96 8.51 3.91 35.18
CA PRO A 96 7.23 3.44 35.76
C PRO A 96 6.87 4.10 37.11
N SER A 97 7.42 5.26 37.44
CA SER A 97 7.20 5.92 38.74
C SER A 97 5.83 6.60 38.86
N PHE A 98 5.16 6.90 37.75
CA PHE A 98 3.85 7.54 37.74
C PHE A 98 2.74 6.58 38.20
N LYS A 99 2.01 6.98 39.25
CA LYS A 99 0.95 6.19 39.86
C LYS A 99 -0.28 7.04 40.11
N ILE A 100 -1.46 6.46 39.88
CA ILE A 100 -2.75 7.06 40.17
C ILE A 100 -3.40 6.28 41.33
N PRO A 101 -3.85 6.95 42.42
CA PRO A 101 -4.63 6.29 43.44
C PRO A 101 -5.96 5.78 42.86
N ARG A 102 -6.44 4.63 43.32
CA ARG A 102 -7.78 4.16 43.00
C ARG A 102 -8.73 4.75 44.05
N TYR A 103 -9.67 5.58 43.61
CA TYR A 103 -10.60 6.31 44.46
C TYR A 103 -11.26 5.40 45.50
N ASN A 104 -11.20 5.79 46.78
CA ASN A 104 -11.77 5.07 47.93
C ASN A 104 -11.32 3.61 48.14
N THR A 105 -10.16 3.20 47.60
CA THR A 105 -9.65 1.83 47.78
C THR A 105 -8.36 1.73 48.63
N GLY A 106 -7.65 2.84 48.82
CA GLY A 106 -6.36 2.85 49.52
C GLY A 106 -5.19 2.19 48.77
N ILE A 107 -5.38 1.83 47.50
CA ILE A 107 -4.34 1.26 46.63
C ILE A 107 -4.08 2.18 45.43
N THR A 108 -2.89 2.07 44.84
CA THR A 108 -2.47 2.83 43.65
C THR A 108 -2.21 1.91 42.48
N LYS A 109 -2.48 2.38 41.25
CA LYS A 109 -2.07 1.71 40.01
C LYS A 109 -0.96 2.50 39.35
N GLN A 110 0.09 1.81 38.91
CA GLN A 110 1.09 2.39 38.01
C GLN A 110 0.50 2.45 36.60
N ILE A 111 0.64 3.61 35.96
CA ILE A 111 0.15 3.88 34.61
C ILE A 111 1.36 4.20 33.74
N ASP A 112 1.50 3.54 32.59
CA ASP A 112 2.65 3.71 31.71
C ASP A 112 2.67 5.10 31.10
N ILE A 113 1.52 5.52 30.53
CA ILE A 113 1.37 6.83 29.90
C ILE A 113 0.03 7.46 30.28
N PHE A 114 0.13 8.70 30.70
CA PHE A 114 -1.00 9.62 30.87
C PHE A 114 -0.77 10.80 29.95
N ALA A 115 -1.78 11.16 29.16
CA ALA A 115 -1.73 12.33 28.29
C ALA A 115 -3.07 13.05 28.31
N ARG A 116 -3.05 14.36 28.59
CA ARG A 116 -4.23 15.22 28.58
C ARG A 116 -4.09 16.32 27.53
N GLU A 117 -5.20 16.57 26.85
CA GLU A 117 -5.41 17.74 26.03
C GLU A 117 -6.82 18.28 26.23
N ASP A 118 -6.96 19.55 26.58
CA ASP A 118 -8.24 20.19 26.91
C ASP A 118 -9.07 19.35 27.89
N ASN A 119 -10.21 18.83 27.44
CA ASN A 119 -11.14 17.99 28.20
C ASN A 119 -11.03 16.50 27.84
N THR A 120 -9.96 16.08 27.16
CA THR A 120 -9.70 14.70 26.76
C THR A 120 -8.47 14.16 27.46
N ILE A 121 -8.58 12.95 28.02
CA ILE A 121 -7.50 12.29 28.75
C ILE A 121 -7.32 10.88 28.22
N PHE A 122 -6.08 10.50 27.94
CA PHE A 122 -5.68 9.16 27.56
C PHE A 122 -4.94 8.50 28.71
N VAL A 123 -5.39 7.30 29.07
CA VAL A 123 -4.75 6.41 30.03
C VAL A 123 -4.34 5.15 29.28
N ILE A 124 -3.03 4.91 29.19
CA ILE A 124 -2.47 3.92 28.28
C ILE A 124 -1.64 2.90 29.04
N GLU A 125 -1.89 1.64 28.74
CA GLU A 125 -1.12 0.48 29.19
C GLU A 125 -0.40 -0.14 27.99
N CYS A 126 0.89 -0.43 28.14
CA CYS A 126 1.77 -0.92 27.10
C CYS A 126 2.14 -2.39 27.34
N LYS A 127 2.00 -3.23 26.30
CA LYS A 127 2.57 -4.59 26.28
C LYS A 127 3.39 -4.79 25.02
N SER A 128 4.59 -5.34 25.19
CA SER A 128 5.49 -5.61 24.08
C SER A 128 6.09 -7.00 24.17
N SER A 129 6.53 -7.50 23.03
CA SER A 129 7.28 -8.75 22.89
C SER A 129 8.48 -8.52 21.98
N LEU A 130 9.57 -9.27 22.20
CA LEU A 130 10.72 -9.26 21.30
C LEU A 130 10.38 -9.94 19.96
N GLU A 131 9.58 -11.01 20.02
CA GLU A 131 9.13 -11.78 18.86
C GLU A 131 7.61 -11.65 18.69
N GLN A 132 7.15 -11.84 17.44
CA GLN A 132 5.71 -11.83 17.14
C GLN A 132 5.02 -12.99 17.86
N LYS A 133 4.04 -12.67 18.71
CA LYS A 133 3.22 -13.67 19.41
C LYS A 133 1.73 -13.35 19.34
N SER A 134 0.89 -14.35 19.56
CA SER A 134 -0.56 -14.21 19.67
C SER A 134 -1.00 -14.25 21.13
N SER A 135 -2.00 -13.43 21.49
CA SER A 135 -2.61 -13.42 22.83
C SER A 135 -3.30 -14.75 23.18
N SER A 136 -3.65 -15.57 22.18
CA SER A 136 -4.12 -16.96 22.40
C SER A 136 -3.12 -17.81 23.20
N LYS A 137 -1.82 -17.48 23.12
CA LYS A 137 -0.73 -18.16 23.84
C LYS A 137 -0.28 -17.38 25.08
N ASP A 138 -0.88 -16.23 25.37
CA ASP A 138 -0.47 -15.33 26.44
C ASP A 138 -1.67 -14.73 27.18
N ALA A 139 -2.04 -15.37 28.29
CA ALA A 139 -3.13 -14.93 29.15
C ALA A 139 -2.88 -13.55 29.81
N SER A 140 -1.67 -12.98 29.74
CA SER A 140 -1.38 -11.67 30.32
C SER A 140 -2.16 -10.54 29.66
N ILE A 141 -2.48 -10.66 28.36
CA ILE A 141 -3.24 -9.65 27.63
C ILE A 141 -4.69 -9.62 28.13
N ARG A 142 -5.34 -10.79 28.18
CA ARG A 142 -6.69 -10.93 28.75
C ARG A 142 -6.76 -10.42 30.18
N ARG A 143 -5.79 -10.77 31.03
CA ARG A 143 -5.70 -10.27 32.41
C ARG A 143 -5.60 -8.75 32.46
N THR A 144 -4.82 -8.14 31.56
CA THR A 144 -4.68 -6.68 31.48
C THR A 144 -6.00 -6.01 31.09
N ILE A 145 -6.72 -6.56 30.10
CA ILE A 145 -8.03 -6.07 29.68
C ILE A 145 -9.03 -6.10 30.86
N SER A 146 -9.11 -7.23 31.56
CA SER A 146 -9.97 -7.38 32.75
C SER A 146 -9.56 -6.42 33.87
N GLU A 147 -8.27 -6.30 34.17
CA GLU A 147 -7.80 -5.38 35.21
C GLU A 147 -8.17 -3.93 34.92
N ILE A 148 -8.02 -3.48 33.66
CA ILE A 148 -8.44 -2.15 33.23
C ILE A 148 -9.95 -1.97 33.42
N ALA A 149 -10.76 -2.95 33.00
CA ALA A 149 -12.21 -2.88 33.15
C ALA A 149 -12.62 -2.74 34.62
N ASP A 150 -11.98 -3.50 35.52
CA ASP A 150 -12.27 -3.50 36.95
C ASP A 150 -11.89 -2.17 37.63
N MET A 151 -10.73 -1.61 37.30
CA MET A 151 -10.22 -0.41 37.99
C MET A 151 -10.65 0.92 37.39
N ARG A 152 -11.24 0.90 36.18
CA ARG A 152 -11.54 2.10 35.38
C ARG A 152 -12.28 3.17 36.16
N GLN A 153 -13.35 2.81 36.84
CA GLN A 153 -14.20 3.78 37.53
C GLN A 153 -13.40 4.53 38.62
N HIS A 154 -12.67 3.79 39.46
CA HIS A 154 -11.87 4.36 40.54
C HIS A 154 -10.75 5.29 40.05
N ILE A 155 -10.13 4.96 38.91
CA ILE A 155 -9.09 5.80 38.31
C ILE A 155 -9.73 7.05 37.68
N ASN A 156 -10.83 6.91 36.95
CA ASN A 156 -11.57 8.04 36.37
C ASN A 156 -12.04 9.02 37.44
N GLU A 157 -12.53 8.54 38.58
CA GLU A 157 -12.93 9.36 39.73
C GLU A 157 -11.74 10.11 40.34
N SER A 158 -10.58 9.47 40.44
CA SER A 158 -9.36 10.12 40.96
C SER A 158 -8.85 11.23 40.04
N ILE A 159 -8.88 10.99 38.72
CA ILE A 159 -8.58 12.00 37.70
C ILE A 159 -9.56 13.18 37.80
N TYR A 160 -10.86 12.90 37.93
CA TYR A 160 -11.87 13.93 38.08
C TYR A 160 -11.63 14.78 39.34
N MET A 161 -11.36 14.14 40.49
CA MET A 161 -11.09 14.84 41.74
C MET A 161 -9.83 15.71 41.67
N HIS A 162 -8.75 15.21 41.03
CA HIS A 162 -7.53 16.00 40.84
C HIS A 162 -7.79 17.33 40.13
N TYR A 163 -8.46 17.30 38.97
CA TYR A 163 -8.70 18.54 38.22
C TYR A 163 -9.80 19.41 38.82
N LYS A 164 -10.79 18.80 39.49
CA LYS A 164 -11.76 19.53 40.29
C LYS A 164 -11.08 20.33 41.40
N ASN A 165 -10.09 19.74 42.08
CA ASN A 165 -9.30 20.41 43.12
C ASN A 165 -8.41 21.54 42.55
N MET A 166 -8.07 21.49 41.26
CA MET A 166 -7.40 22.56 40.53
C MET A 166 -8.36 23.64 39.98
N GLY A 167 -9.66 23.55 40.28
CA GLY A 167 -10.67 24.51 39.81
C GLY A 167 -11.20 24.26 38.41
N ILE A 168 -10.87 23.11 37.79
CA ILE A 168 -11.38 22.72 36.47
C ILE A 168 -12.61 21.83 36.68
N THR A 169 -13.79 22.38 36.44
CA THR A 169 -15.07 21.69 36.66
C THR A 169 -15.69 21.10 35.39
N ASP A 170 -15.07 21.34 34.23
CA ASP A 170 -15.55 20.82 32.96
C ASP A 170 -15.55 19.28 32.95
N LYS A 171 -16.46 18.71 32.17
CA LYS A 171 -16.57 17.26 32.02
C LYS A 171 -15.44 16.72 31.14
N PHE A 172 -14.67 15.79 31.69
CA PHE A 172 -13.61 15.08 30.95
C PHE A 172 -14.13 13.85 30.22
N THR A 173 -13.53 13.56 29.06
CA THR A 173 -13.61 12.26 28.39
C THR A 173 -12.31 11.50 28.62
N VAL A 174 -12.38 10.41 29.38
CA VAL A 174 -11.24 9.52 29.63
C VAL A 174 -11.28 8.33 28.67
N ILE A 175 -10.23 8.18 27.88
CA ILE A 175 -10.05 7.11 26.89
C ILE A 175 -8.99 6.14 27.40
N TRP A 176 -9.40 4.88 27.58
CA TRP A 176 -8.49 3.81 27.95
C TRP A 176 -7.92 3.16 26.70
N VAL A 177 -6.60 2.99 26.67
CA VAL A 177 -5.88 2.43 25.53
C VAL A 177 -4.97 1.29 25.97
N LEU A 178 -5.01 0.19 25.22
CA LEU A 178 -4.02 -0.87 25.29
C LEU A 178 -3.11 -0.75 24.06
N ALA A 179 -1.83 -0.46 24.27
CA ALA A 179 -0.84 -0.39 23.21
C ALA A 179 -0.04 -1.70 23.14
N LEU A 180 0.02 -2.33 21.96
CA LEU A 180 0.65 -3.63 21.72
C LEU A 180 1.78 -3.54 20.68
N LYS A 181 2.97 -4.02 21.03
CA LYS A 181 4.11 -4.17 20.10
C LYS A 181 4.48 -5.64 19.92
N ASN A 182 4.44 -6.12 18.68
CA ASN A 182 4.71 -7.52 18.31
C ASN A 182 3.75 -8.54 18.98
N ILE A 183 2.51 -8.14 19.27
CA ILE A 183 1.49 -8.99 19.88
C ILE A 183 0.19 -8.86 19.08
N SER A 184 -0.29 -9.96 18.49
CA SER A 184 -1.59 -10.04 17.83
C SER A 184 -2.69 -10.48 18.78
N LEU A 185 -3.88 -9.91 18.67
CA LEU A 185 -5.04 -10.32 19.47
C LEU A 185 -5.74 -11.53 18.84
N SER A 186 -6.15 -12.48 19.68
CA SER A 186 -7.13 -13.49 19.31
C SER A 186 -8.52 -12.85 19.13
N ASP A 187 -9.38 -13.45 18.30
CA ASP A 187 -10.75 -12.98 18.10
C ASP A 187 -11.51 -12.81 19.44
N ALA A 188 -11.30 -13.74 20.37
CA ALA A 188 -11.93 -13.71 21.68
C ALA A 188 -11.42 -12.56 22.57
N ASP A 189 -10.14 -12.21 22.50
CA ASP A 189 -9.59 -11.06 23.26
C ASP A 189 -9.94 -9.73 22.59
N ARG A 190 -10.03 -9.69 21.26
CA ARG A 190 -10.51 -8.53 20.51
C ARG A 190 -11.95 -8.19 20.91
N ILE A 191 -12.86 -9.18 20.90
CA ILE A 191 -14.25 -8.98 21.36
C ILE A 191 -14.27 -8.44 22.79
N LEU A 192 -13.52 -9.05 23.72
CA LEU A 192 -13.46 -8.62 25.11
C LEU A 192 -12.95 -7.18 25.26
N LEU A 193 -11.91 -6.80 24.50
CA LEU A 193 -11.33 -5.46 24.51
C LEU A 193 -12.38 -4.40 24.09
N ASN A 194 -13.18 -4.72 23.07
CA ASN A 194 -14.18 -3.83 22.50
C ASN A 194 -15.42 -3.70 23.39
N GLU A 195 -15.91 -4.81 23.94
CA GLU A 195 -16.98 -4.84 24.95
C GLU A 195 -16.56 -4.07 26.21
N SER A 196 -15.28 -4.17 26.57
CA SER A 196 -14.69 -3.38 27.66
C SER A 196 -14.52 -1.91 27.29
N GLY A 197 -14.77 -1.46 26.06
CA GLY A 197 -14.60 -0.07 25.63
C GLY A 197 -13.16 0.44 25.71
N ILE A 198 -12.17 -0.45 25.65
CA ILE A 198 -10.74 -0.11 25.58
C ILE A 198 -10.37 0.04 24.11
N LYS A 199 -9.55 1.04 23.76
CA LYS A 199 -9.04 1.22 22.40
C LYS A 199 -7.71 0.51 22.23
N LEU A 200 -7.46 -0.03 21.04
CA LEU A 200 -6.21 -0.71 20.72
C LEU A 200 -5.27 0.23 19.94
N ILE A 201 -4.00 0.29 20.33
CA ILE A 201 -2.91 0.77 19.47
C ILE A 201 -1.97 -0.39 19.20
N ASP A 202 -2.11 -1.03 18.04
CA ASP A 202 -1.15 -2.06 17.61
C ASP A 202 0.12 -1.45 17.00
N THR A 203 1.02 -2.32 16.54
CA THR A 203 2.32 -1.92 15.99
C THR A 203 2.18 -1.04 14.75
N ASP A 204 1.21 -1.30 13.89
CA ASP A 204 1.06 -0.52 12.67
C ASP A 204 0.38 0.80 12.92
N LEU A 205 -0.61 0.81 13.82
CA LEU A 205 -1.28 2.01 14.23
C LEU A 205 -0.33 2.97 14.93
N MET A 206 0.54 2.44 15.79
CA MET A 206 1.65 3.20 16.34
C MET A 206 2.52 3.79 15.24
N GLN A 207 2.97 2.99 14.26
CA GLN A 207 3.80 3.49 13.16
C GLN A 207 3.08 4.53 12.31
N TYR A 208 1.77 4.37 12.12
CA TYR A 208 0.93 5.34 11.43
C TYR A 208 0.94 6.68 12.18
N TYR A 209 0.61 6.70 13.47
CA TYR A 209 0.58 7.94 14.25
C TYR A 209 1.97 8.53 14.46
N GLN A 210 3.00 7.70 14.53
CA GLN A 210 4.38 8.17 14.54
C GLN A 210 4.72 8.94 13.27
N ARG A 211 4.41 8.39 12.08
CA ARG A 211 4.62 9.10 10.81
C ARG A 211 3.79 10.37 10.72
N LEU A 212 2.53 10.28 11.11
CA LEU A 212 1.61 11.41 11.15
C LEU A 212 2.16 12.52 12.06
N ALA A 213 2.62 12.19 13.26
CA ALA A 213 3.23 13.14 14.18
C ALA A 213 4.59 13.68 13.67
N ASP A 214 5.37 12.89 12.93
CA ASP A 214 6.63 13.34 12.32
C ASP A 214 6.43 14.28 11.12
N ASP A 215 5.36 14.07 10.35
CA ASP A 215 5.03 14.87 9.17
C ASP A 215 4.28 16.16 9.53
N PHE A 216 3.38 16.11 10.52
CA PHE A 216 2.42 17.17 10.83
C PHE A 216 2.55 17.76 12.24
N ARG A 217 3.30 17.12 13.14
CA ARG A 217 3.46 17.56 14.53
C ARG A 217 2.12 17.84 15.22
N SER A 218 1.92 19.02 15.79
CA SER A 218 0.67 19.35 16.50
C SER A 218 -0.55 19.44 15.59
N SER A 219 -0.38 19.69 14.28
CA SER A 219 -1.48 19.59 13.30
C SER A 219 -2.10 18.20 13.24
N ALA A 220 -1.31 17.18 13.53
CA ALA A 220 -1.76 15.79 13.50
C ALA A 220 -2.70 15.42 14.65
N LYS A 221 -2.75 16.24 15.71
CA LYS A 221 -3.62 16.05 16.87
C LYS A 221 -5.08 15.91 16.50
N TYR A 222 -5.57 16.73 15.58
CA TYR A 222 -6.97 16.72 15.19
C TYR A 222 -7.36 15.44 14.44
N MET A 223 -6.43 14.89 13.65
CA MET A 223 -6.63 13.59 13.00
C MET A 223 -6.66 12.49 14.05
N PHE A 224 -5.68 12.47 14.96
CA PHE A 224 -5.63 11.52 16.07
C PHE A 224 -6.90 11.56 16.94
N LEU A 225 -7.32 12.75 17.40
CA LEU A 225 -8.53 12.90 18.21
C LEU A 225 -9.79 12.52 17.42
N GLY A 226 -9.86 12.86 16.14
CA GLY A 226 -10.96 12.47 15.26
C GLY A 226 -11.18 10.96 15.20
N ASP A 227 -10.10 10.17 15.19
CA ASP A 227 -10.15 8.72 15.16
C ASP A 227 -10.61 8.13 16.51
N PHE A 228 -10.06 8.59 17.63
CA PHE A 228 -10.36 8.05 18.96
C PHE A 228 -11.71 8.53 19.54
N LEU A 229 -12.17 9.71 19.13
CA LEU A 229 -13.38 10.36 19.63
C LEU A 229 -14.49 10.42 18.59
N GLN A 230 -14.46 9.59 17.55
CA GLN A 230 -15.44 9.59 16.48
C GLN A 230 -16.89 9.68 17.00
N GLY A 231 -17.63 10.70 16.56
CA GLY A 231 -19.03 10.92 16.94
C GLY A 231 -19.27 11.41 18.38
N LYS A 232 -18.22 11.60 19.20
CA LYS A 232 -18.32 12.23 20.51
C LYS A 232 -18.49 13.74 20.37
N GLU A 233 -19.24 14.33 21.29
CA GLU A 233 -19.44 15.78 21.33
C GLU A 233 -18.16 16.50 21.75
N ILE A 234 -17.89 17.63 21.10
CA ILE A 234 -16.78 18.52 21.39
C ILE A 234 -17.31 19.57 22.37
N HIS A 235 -17.01 19.37 23.66
CA HIS A 235 -17.36 20.33 24.71
C HIS A 235 -16.64 21.67 24.47
N GLY A 236 -17.36 22.79 24.61
CA GLY A 236 -16.82 24.14 24.37
C GLY A 236 -16.81 24.60 22.90
N LEU A 237 -17.15 23.74 21.93
CA LEU A 237 -17.32 24.13 20.52
C LEU A 237 -18.73 24.67 20.20
N ILE A 238 -19.64 24.77 21.18
CA ILE A 238 -20.96 25.39 21.01
C ILE A 238 -20.75 26.90 20.87
N GLY A 239 -20.16 27.31 19.75
CA GLY A 239 -20.05 28.70 19.35
C GLY A 239 -21.35 29.20 18.74
N ALA A 240 -21.44 30.51 18.56
CA ALA A 240 -22.51 31.14 17.79
C ALA A 240 -22.59 30.55 16.37
N PRO A 241 -23.80 30.48 15.76
CA PRO A 241 -23.95 30.03 14.39
C PRO A 241 -23.12 30.91 13.43
N VAL A 242 -22.58 30.29 12.38
CA VAL A 242 -21.86 31.04 11.34
C VAL A 242 -22.85 31.61 10.33
N PRO A 243 -22.70 32.89 9.92
CA PRO A 243 -23.44 33.40 8.76
C PRO A 243 -23.08 32.59 7.51
N ALA A 244 -24.08 32.10 6.81
CA ALA A 244 -23.92 31.22 5.65
C ALA A 244 -24.89 31.55 4.53
N ILE A 245 -24.46 31.26 3.31
CA ILE A 245 -25.27 31.30 2.09
C ILE A 245 -25.61 29.86 1.71
N LYS A 246 -26.89 29.51 1.73
CA LYS A 246 -27.40 28.24 1.21
C LYS A 246 -27.68 28.39 -0.29
N GLY A 247 -27.17 27.47 -1.09
CA GLY A 247 -27.43 27.37 -2.52
C GLY A 247 -27.55 25.93 -3.00
N GLU A 248 -27.75 25.75 -4.30
CA GLU A 248 -27.79 24.45 -4.96
C GLU A 248 -26.77 24.39 -6.09
N MET A 249 -25.98 23.32 -6.16
CA MET A 249 -24.99 23.10 -7.20
C MET A 249 -25.00 21.62 -7.63
N GLY A 250 -25.23 21.37 -8.92
CA GLY A 250 -25.29 20.00 -9.45
C GLY A 250 -26.38 19.13 -8.82
N GLY A 251 -27.51 19.73 -8.39
CA GLY A 251 -28.59 19.03 -7.70
C GLY A 251 -28.32 18.72 -6.23
N GLN A 252 -27.24 19.28 -5.65
CA GLN A 252 -26.88 19.10 -4.24
C GLN A 252 -26.92 20.43 -3.50
N ILE A 253 -27.44 20.42 -2.28
CA ILE A 253 -27.43 21.59 -1.40
C ILE A 253 -26.00 21.81 -0.89
N PHE A 254 -25.54 23.05 -0.93
CA PHE A 254 -24.30 23.46 -0.30
C PHE A 254 -24.49 24.73 0.52
N TYR A 255 -23.56 24.95 1.44
CA TYR A 255 -23.45 26.14 2.26
C TYR A 255 -22.09 26.78 2.04
N SER A 256 -22.07 28.09 1.78
CA SER A 256 -20.85 28.90 1.73
C SER A 256 -20.76 29.75 3.00
N PHE A 257 -19.67 29.64 3.74
CA PHE A 257 -19.45 30.40 4.98
C PHE A 257 -17.99 30.66 5.26
N LEU A 258 -17.74 31.52 6.24
CA LEU A 258 -16.43 31.87 6.75
C LEU A 258 -16.25 31.28 8.15
N ILE A 259 -15.08 30.70 8.44
CA ILE A 259 -14.79 30.09 9.75
C ILE A 259 -13.31 30.20 10.12
N GLU A 260 -13.03 30.25 11.41
CA GLU A 260 -11.68 30.15 11.96
C GLU A 260 -11.11 28.73 11.75
N PRO A 261 -9.85 28.59 11.26
CA PRO A 261 -9.21 27.29 11.05
C PRO A 261 -9.27 26.36 12.25
N GLU A 262 -9.06 26.88 13.48
CA GLU A 262 -9.07 26.08 14.70
C GLU A 262 -10.42 25.37 14.93
N LYS A 263 -11.54 26.07 14.68
CA LYS A 263 -12.89 25.49 14.83
C LYS A 263 -13.15 24.42 13.79
N LEU A 264 -12.75 24.66 12.53
CA LEU A 264 -12.91 23.69 11.46
C LEU A 264 -12.04 22.44 11.69
N LEU A 265 -10.78 22.63 12.14
CA LEU A 265 -9.86 21.53 12.45
C LEU A 265 -10.44 20.54 13.47
N LYS A 266 -11.11 21.03 14.51
CA LYS A 266 -11.73 20.20 15.59
C LYS A 266 -12.80 19.23 15.09
N ILE A 267 -13.59 19.62 14.08
CA ILE A 267 -14.66 18.79 13.51
C ILE A 267 -14.24 18.04 12.26
N SER A 268 -13.16 18.49 11.62
CA SER A 268 -12.72 17.99 10.33
C SER A 268 -11.96 16.68 10.42
N TYR A 269 -12.09 15.88 9.37
CA TYR A 269 -11.31 14.67 9.19
C TYR A 269 -10.94 14.49 7.72
N LEU A 270 -9.80 13.85 7.48
CA LEU A 270 -9.46 13.32 6.16
C LEU A 270 -10.15 11.97 6.00
N ALA A 271 -10.60 11.61 4.80
CA ALA A 271 -11.15 10.28 4.59
C ALA A 271 -10.08 9.22 4.89
N HIS A 272 -10.28 8.51 6.00
CA HIS A 272 -9.60 7.27 6.34
C HIS A 272 -10.54 6.12 5.98
N ARG A 273 -10.05 5.02 5.39
CA ARG A 273 -10.91 3.88 5.01
C ARG A 273 -11.59 3.35 6.27
N GLY A 274 -12.87 3.03 6.09
CA GLY A 274 -13.60 2.12 6.94
C GLY A 274 -14.47 2.77 8.02
N LYS A 275 -15.79 2.63 7.86
CA LYS A 275 -16.72 2.43 8.96
C LYS A 275 -16.81 0.92 9.21
N THR A 276 -16.08 0.44 10.21
CA THR A 276 -16.39 -0.78 10.99
C THR A 276 -15.61 -0.66 12.29
N ASN A 277 -16.31 -0.85 13.40
CA ASN A 277 -15.93 -0.46 14.76
C ASN A 277 -14.57 -0.98 15.30
N ASP A 278 -13.73 -1.74 14.59
CA ASP A 278 -12.52 -2.32 15.17
C ASP A 278 -11.30 -2.56 14.25
N GLU A 279 -11.32 -2.17 12.97
CA GLU A 279 -10.18 -2.41 12.06
C GLU A 279 -10.01 -1.31 11.01
N THR A 280 -9.96 -0.05 11.42
CA THR A 280 -10.03 1.08 10.48
C THR A 280 -8.95 2.11 10.72
N ILE A 281 -7.68 1.70 10.75
CA ILE A 281 -6.58 2.66 10.71
C ILE A 281 -5.42 2.14 9.85
N LYS A 282 -5.73 1.78 8.61
CA LYS A 282 -4.71 1.70 7.54
C LYS A 282 -5.27 2.26 6.26
N THR A 283 -5.31 3.58 6.21
CA THR A 283 -5.32 4.25 4.93
C THR A 283 -4.75 5.60 5.07
N TYR A 284 -3.88 5.90 4.15
CA TYR A 284 -3.36 7.22 4.08
C TYR A 284 -3.48 7.71 2.65
N GLN A 285 -4.40 8.64 2.40
CA GLN A 285 -4.51 9.33 1.12
C GLN A 285 -3.97 10.75 1.22
N ARG A 286 -3.08 11.06 0.27
CA ARG A 286 -2.26 12.27 0.10
C ARG A 286 -1.79 12.87 1.41
N VAL A 287 -0.54 12.55 1.79
CA VAL A 287 0.09 13.25 2.93
C VAL A 287 0.12 14.67 2.49
N ALA A 288 -0.43 15.54 3.32
CA ALA A 288 -0.09 16.91 3.18
C ALA A 288 1.43 17.02 3.37
N LYS A 289 2.19 17.04 2.27
CA LYS A 289 3.65 16.95 2.34
C LYS A 289 4.15 18.02 3.30
N ARG A 290 4.94 17.62 4.30
CA ARG A 290 5.52 18.54 5.29
C ARG A 290 6.17 19.76 4.65
N SER A 291 6.86 19.56 3.51
CA SER A 291 7.46 20.66 2.75
C SER A 291 6.45 21.65 2.19
N ARG A 292 5.24 21.22 1.82
CA ARG A 292 4.14 22.08 1.35
C ARG A 292 3.45 22.78 2.51
N LEU A 293 3.20 22.09 3.62
CA LEU A 293 2.67 22.70 4.85
C LEU A 293 3.58 23.81 5.35
N ASN A 294 4.88 23.53 5.50
CA ASN A 294 5.85 24.52 5.95
C ASN A 294 5.94 25.73 5.01
N LYS A 295 5.82 25.53 3.69
CA LYS A 295 5.78 26.63 2.72
C LYS A 295 4.54 27.49 2.89
N ILE A 296 3.38 26.88 3.11
CA ILE A 296 2.11 27.59 3.34
C ILE A 296 2.14 28.32 4.68
N ALA A 297 2.62 27.67 5.74
CA ALA A 297 2.75 28.28 7.06
C ALA A 297 3.70 29.48 7.04
N LYS A 298 4.87 29.34 6.39
CA LYS A 298 5.78 30.47 6.15
C LYS A 298 5.12 31.58 5.33
N TYR A 299 4.38 31.24 4.28
CA TYR A 299 3.67 32.22 3.48
C TYR A 299 2.65 33.03 4.31
N ILE A 300 1.95 32.38 5.24
CA ILE A 300 1.01 33.04 6.17
C ILE A 300 1.76 34.00 7.11
N GLN A 301 2.89 33.57 7.68
CA GLN A 301 3.67 34.37 8.65
C GLN A 301 4.50 35.49 8.01
N GLU A 302 5.17 35.22 6.88
CA GLU A 302 6.13 36.13 6.24
C GLU A 302 5.44 37.21 5.40
N LYS A 303 4.18 37.01 4.97
CA LYS A 303 3.36 38.01 4.28
C LYS A 303 2.11 38.32 5.10
N PRO A 304 2.13 39.37 5.93
CA PRO A 304 0.91 39.91 6.54
C PRO A 304 -0.09 40.23 5.40
N GLY A 305 -1.17 39.45 5.31
CA GLY A 305 -2.15 39.55 4.22
C GLY A 305 -2.00 38.54 3.08
N GLY A 306 -1.31 37.40 3.27
CA GLY A 306 -1.32 36.29 2.31
C GLY A 306 -2.74 35.79 2.02
N ILE A 307 -3.24 35.98 0.79
CA ILE A 307 -4.61 35.64 0.40
C ILE A 307 -4.65 34.23 -0.20
N PHE A 308 -5.49 33.36 0.35
CA PHE A 308 -5.92 32.12 -0.31
C PHE A 308 -7.31 32.34 -0.91
N PRO A 309 -7.43 32.61 -2.22
CA PRO A 309 -8.71 32.94 -2.84
C PRO A 309 -9.64 31.72 -2.98
N THR A 310 -9.09 30.51 -2.85
CA THR A 310 -9.83 29.26 -3.03
C THR A 310 -10.50 28.83 -1.73
N SER A 311 -11.71 28.27 -1.83
CA SER A 311 -12.43 27.73 -0.67
C SER A 311 -11.87 26.37 -0.22
N ILE A 312 -12.06 26.03 1.05
CA ILE A 312 -11.95 24.65 1.54
C ILE A 312 -13.26 23.95 1.18
N VAL A 313 -13.19 22.75 0.61
CA VAL A 313 -14.38 21.99 0.22
C VAL A 313 -14.56 20.85 1.21
N ILE A 314 -15.72 20.79 1.86
CA ILE A 314 -16.03 19.78 2.87
C ILE A 314 -17.39 19.12 2.60
N ASN A 315 -17.58 17.92 3.15
CA ASN A 315 -18.88 17.30 3.32
C ASN A 315 -19.20 17.17 4.82
N LEU A 316 -20.30 17.76 5.25
CA LEU A 316 -20.80 17.69 6.61
C LEU A 316 -21.70 16.47 6.77
N ASP A 317 -21.47 15.73 7.85
CA ASP A 317 -22.40 14.74 8.37
C ASP A 317 -23.45 15.46 9.23
N ALA A 318 -24.61 15.71 8.64
CA ALA A 318 -25.75 16.40 9.25
C ALA A 318 -26.72 15.45 9.96
N GLU A 319 -26.35 14.20 10.24
CA GLU A 319 -27.13 13.33 11.15
C GLU A 319 -27.12 13.85 12.61
N SER A 320 -26.28 14.85 12.92
CA SER A 320 -26.28 15.51 14.23
C SER A 320 -27.50 16.41 14.43
N LYS A 321 -28.18 16.27 15.57
CA LYS A 321 -29.25 17.19 16.02
C LYS A 321 -28.78 18.66 16.13
N SER A 322 -27.47 18.89 16.24
CA SER A 322 -26.89 20.23 16.31
C SER A 322 -26.79 20.92 14.95
N PHE A 323 -26.91 20.18 13.84
CA PHE A 323 -26.90 20.78 12.52
C PHE A 323 -28.24 21.44 12.23
N LYS A 324 -28.23 22.76 11.99
CA LYS A 324 -29.45 23.54 11.73
C LYS A 324 -29.11 24.70 10.80
N PHE A 325 -30.03 25.05 9.91
CA PHE A 325 -29.95 26.30 9.16
C PHE A 325 -31.19 27.15 9.44
N GLU A 326 -30.97 28.36 9.93
CA GLU A 326 -32.02 29.34 10.24
C GLU A 326 -31.93 30.49 9.24
N PRO A 327 -32.83 30.58 8.25
CA PRO A 327 -32.79 31.64 7.25
C PRO A 327 -33.09 33.01 7.89
N PHE A 328 -32.41 34.04 7.42
CA PHE A 328 -32.78 35.43 7.72
C PHE A 328 -34.11 35.77 7.04
N GLN A 329 -34.90 36.64 7.66
CA GLN A 329 -36.14 37.12 7.06
C GLN A 329 -35.84 37.97 5.81
N GLY A 330 -36.56 37.73 4.71
CA GLY A 330 -36.46 38.52 3.49
C GLY A 330 -35.23 38.28 2.61
N THR A 331 -34.38 37.29 2.92
CA THR A 331 -33.11 37.06 2.18
C THR A 331 -33.20 35.97 1.10
N LYS A 332 -34.38 35.43 0.84
CA LYS A 332 -34.60 34.43 -0.20
C LYS A 332 -34.60 35.09 -1.57
N ASN A 333 -33.57 34.80 -2.37
CA ASN A 333 -33.48 35.12 -3.79
C ASN A 333 -33.61 33.82 -4.62
N GLU A 334 -33.74 33.91 -5.95
CA GLU A 334 -33.88 32.78 -6.87
C GLU A 334 -32.77 31.74 -6.71
N ASN A 335 -31.54 32.19 -6.44
CA ASN A 335 -30.35 31.34 -6.43
C ASN A 335 -29.79 31.03 -5.02
N ALA A 336 -30.22 31.76 -3.99
CA ALA A 336 -29.59 31.66 -2.66
C ALA A 336 -30.49 32.10 -1.51
N ILE A 337 -30.23 31.56 -0.32
CA ILE A 337 -30.86 31.96 0.95
C ILE A 337 -29.76 32.23 1.98
N MET A 338 -29.77 33.41 2.59
CA MET A 338 -28.82 33.75 3.67
C MET A 338 -29.40 33.39 5.04
N GLY A 339 -28.57 32.93 5.97
CA GLY A 339 -29.01 32.57 7.31
C GLY A 339 -27.88 32.18 8.26
N HIS A 340 -28.27 31.79 9.47
CA HIS A 340 -27.40 31.21 10.48
C HIS A 340 -27.26 29.70 10.29
N LEU A 341 -26.04 29.22 10.09
CA LEU A 341 -25.71 27.80 10.03
C LEU A 341 -25.08 27.35 11.36
N TYR A 342 -25.71 26.37 11.98
CA TYR A 342 -25.22 25.67 13.16
C TYR A 342 -24.47 24.43 12.68
N LEU A 343 -23.17 24.38 12.95
CA LEU A 343 -22.32 23.27 12.55
C LEU A 343 -22.47 22.07 13.48
N PRO A 344 -22.18 20.84 13.01
CA PRO A 344 -22.10 19.69 13.90
C PRO A 344 -21.03 19.91 14.98
N ASN A 345 -21.35 19.61 16.24
CA ASN A 345 -20.45 19.78 17.37
C ASN A 345 -19.76 18.46 17.78
N LYS A 346 -19.45 17.60 16.81
CA LYS A 346 -18.90 16.26 17.05
C LYS A 346 -17.57 16.10 16.36
N TYR A 347 -16.66 15.33 16.95
CA TYR A 347 -15.45 14.92 16.25
C TYR A 347 -15.83 14.09 15.02
N HIS A 348 -15.05 14.22 13.95
CA HIS A 348 -15.21 13.43 12.73
C HIS A 348 -16.55 13.68 12.00
N SER A 349 -16.99 14.94 11.92
CA SER A 349 -18.27 15.33 11.28
C SER A 349 -18.11 16.15 10.01
N ALA A 350 -16.89 16.59 9.66
CA ALA A 350 -16.62 17.36 8.45
C ALA A 350 -15.51 16.70 7.61
N TRP A 351 -15.89 15.96 6.57
CA TRP A 351 -14.92 15.35 5.67
C TRP A 351 -14.29 16.41 4.76
N ILE A 352 -12.96 16.53 4.77
CA ILE A 352 -12.24 17.43 3.86
C ILE A 352 -12.07 16.76 2.49
N ILE A 353 -12.68 17.37 1.47
CA ILE A 353 -12.60 16.92 0.06
C ILE A 353 -11.43 17.60 -0.65
N ASP A 354 -11.26 18.91 -0.42
CA ASP A 354 -10.14 19.70 -0.91
C ASP A 354 -9.71 20.79 0.08
N GLY A 355 -8.46 21.21 -0.02
CA GLY A 355 -7.90 22.26 0.81
C GLY A 355 -7.20 21.75 2.07
N GLN A 356 -6.97 20.44 2.20
CA GLN A 356 -6.29 19.83 3.35
C GLN A 356 -4.97 20.54 3.71
N HIS A 357 -4.06 20.80 2.76
CA HIS A 357 -2.78 21.46 3.07
C HIS A 357 -2.98 22.90 3.56
N ARG A 358 -4.05 23.56 3.11
CA ARG A 358 -4.35 24.94 3.49
C ARG A 358 -4.87 24.98 4.92
N LEU A 359 -5.82 24.11 5.25
CA LEU A 359 -6.38 24.01 6.60
C LEU A 359 -5.33 23.56 7.63
N TYR A 360 -4.61 22.46 7.38
CA TYR A 360 -3.64 21.92 8.33
C TYR A 360 -2.37 22.77 8.48
N ALA A 361 -2.08 23.71 7.56
CA ALA A 361 -0.99 24.64 7.72
C ALA A 361 -1.20 25.64 8.88
N TYR A 362 -2.45 25.83 9.32
CA TYR A 362 -2.75 26.72 10.45
C TYR A 362 -2.56 26.07 11.82
N SER A 363 -2.48 24.74 11.94
CA SER A 363 -2.63 24.13 13.27
C SER A 363 -1.51 24.47 14.28
N ASP A 364 -0.35 24.90 13.79
CA ASP A 364 0.79 25.33 14.62
C ASP A 364 0.97 26.87 14.61
N LEU A 365 -0.01 27.59 14.09
CA LEU A 365 0.02 29.04 13.92
C LEU A 365 -0.92 29.72 14.92
N PRO A 366 -0.48 30.79 15.61
CA PRO A 366 -1.36 31.65 16.40
C PRO A 366 -2.56 32.16 15.60
N GLU A 367 -2.39 32.31 14.29
CA GLU A 367 -3.43 32.74 13.35
C GLU A 367 -4.58 31.74 13.20
N ALA A 368 -4.47 30.51 13.74
CA ALA A 368 -5.55 29.53 13.69
C ALA A 368 -6.87 30.02 14.32
N SER A 369 -6.77 30.87 15.34
CA SER A 369 -7.91 31.42 16.08
C SER A 369 -8.37 32.78 15.57
N THR A 370 -7.61 33.43 14.68
CA THR A 370 -7.88 34.81 14.21
C THR A 370 -8.08 34.93 12.71
N ALA A 371 -7.51 34.02 11.91
CA ALA A 371 -7.69 33.97 10.48
C ALA A 371 -9.09 33.45 10.12
N THR A 372 -9.51 33.76 8.90
CA THR A 372 -10.82 33.38 8.39
C THR A 372 -10.67 32.67 7.05
N LEU A 373 -11.20 31.46 6.93
CA LEU A 373 -11.16 30.67 5.70
C LEU A 373 -12.54 30.59 5.04
N PRO A 374 -12.64 30.77 3.72
CA PRO A 374 -13.85 30.47 2.98
C PRO A 374 -14.05 28.96 2.83
N VAL A 375 -15.27 28.49 3.11
CA VAL A 375 -15.65 27.08 3.08
C VAL A 375 -16.87 26.89 2.21
N ILE A 376 -16.83 25.88 1.33
CA ILE A 376 -17.99 25.32 0.65
C ILE A 376 -18.28 23.95 1.27
N ALA A 377 -19.41 23.85 1.97
CA ALA A 377 -19.84 22.65 2.66
C ALA A 377 -21.05 22.02 1.98
N PHE A 378 -20.88 20.82 1.45
CA PHE A 378 -22.01 19.97 1.12
C PHE A 378 -22.53 19.25 2.36
N VAL A 379 -23.75 18.72 2.28
CA VAL A 379 -24.40 18.04 3.40
C VAL A 379 -24.84 16.67 2.97
N ASN A 380 -24.43 15.65 3.74
CA ASN A 380 -24.83 14.25 3.56
C ASN A 380 -24.71 13.78 2.10
N LEU A 381 -23.62 14.18 1.41
CA LEU A 381 -23.35 13.67 0.06
C LEU A 381 -23.36 12.16 0.09
N LYS A 382 -24.05 11.55 -0.88
CA LYS A 382 -23.97 10.10 -1.02
C LYS A 382 -22.54 9.68 -1.38
N PRO A 383 -22.05 8.53 -0.89
CA PRO A 383 -20.69 8.07 -1.12
C PRO A 383 -20.23 8.06 -2.60
N GLU A 384 -21.15 7.88 -3.56
CA GLU A 384 -20.81 7.90 -4.98
C GLU A 384 -20.46 9.32 -5.46
N TYR A 385 -21.22 10.33 -5.01
CA TYR A 385 -20.94 11.74 -5.30
C TYR A 385 -19.66 12.19 -4.60
N GLN A 386 -19.42 11.71 -3.39
CA GLN A 386 -18.17 11.93 -2.66
C GLN A 386 -16.96 11.45 -3.49
N THR A 387 -17.02 10.21 -4.01
CA THR A 387 -15.97 9.65 -4.87
C THR A 387 -15.76 10.48 -6.13
N LYS A 388 -16.86 10.79 -6.83
CA LYS A 388 -16.82 11.56 -8.07
C LYS A 388 -16.23 12.95 -7.83
N LEU A 389 -16.71 13.67 -6.82
CA LEU A 389 -16.23 15.00 -6.49
C LEU A 389 -14.75 14.99 -6.10
N PHE A 390 -14.30 13.98 -5.34
CA PHE A 390 -12.88 13.81 -5.02
C PHE A 390 -12.04 13.58 -6.28
N VAL A 391 -12.48 12.70 -7.19
CA VAL A 391 -11.79 12.40 -8.44
C VAL A 391 -11.79 13.59 -9.39
N ASP A 392 -12.91 14.29 -9.54
CA ASP A 392 -13.04 15.44 -10.43
C ASP A 392 -12.14 16.59 -9.96
N ILE A 393 -12.17 16.93 -8.66
CA ILE A 393 -11.33 18.01 -8.10
C ILE A 393 -9.84 17.66 -8.15
N ASN A 394 -9.46 16.43 -7.81
CA ASN A 394 -8.04 16.06 -7.72
C ASN A 394 -7.44 15.57 -9.05
N GLY A 395 -8.27 15.03 -9.94
CA GLY A 395 -7.90 14.41 -11.21
C GLY A 395 -7.47 15.42 -12.27
N GLU A 396 -8.08 16.61 -12.30
CA GLU A 396 -7.68 17.68 -13.23
C GLU A 396 -6.30 18.28 -12.91
N GLN A 397 -5.85 18.21 -11.66
CA GLN A 397 -4.55 18.77 -11.25
C GLN A 397 -3.39 17.75 -11.27
N LYS A 398 -3.66 16.45 -11.02
CA LYS A 398 -2.71 15.33 -11.17
C LYS A 398 -3.44 13.98 -11.05
N SER A 399 -3.35 13.13 -12.08
CA SER A 399 -4.01 11.80 -12.12
C SER A 399 -3.79 10.99 -10.84
N VAL A 400 -4.88 10.46 -10.28
CA VAL A 400 -4.88 9.65 -9.05
C VAL A 400 -4.41 8.23 -9.40
N PRO A 401 -3.37 7.68 -8.74
CA PRO A 401 -2.90 6.32 -8.99
C PRO A 401 -4.01 5.26 -8.88
N LYS A 402 -3.98 4.24 -9.75
CA LYS A 402 -5.03 3.21 -9.83
C LYS A 402 -5.27 2.47 -8.51
N ASN A 403 -4.22 2.05 -7.81
CA ASN A 403 -4.34 1.38 -6.50
C ASN A 403 -5.00 2.29 -5.45
N GLN A 404 -4.69 3.60 -5.49
CA GLN A 404 -5.32 4.59 -4.62
C GLN A 404 -6.84 4.69 -4.89
N LEU A 405 -7.26 4.70 -6.15
CA LEU A 405 -8.68 4.70 -6.54
C LEU A 405 -9.41 3.43 -6.10
N LEU A 406 -8.81 2.25 -6.30
CA LEU A 406 -9.38 0.97 -5.86
C LEU A 406 -9.63 0.97 -4.35
N SER A 407 -8.69 1.53 -3.61
CA SER A 407 -8.82 1.65 -2.16
C SER A 407 -9.95 2.58 -1.69
N LEU A 408 -10.31 3.59 -2.49
CA LEU A 408 -11.51 4.41 -2.25
C LEU A 408 -12.79 3.63 -2.55
N TYR A 409 -12.80 2.86 -3.64
CA TYR A 409 -13.97 2.06 -4.02
C TYR A 409 -14.37 1.04 -2.96
N ALA A 410 -13.41 0.48 -2.22
CA ALA A 410 -13.70 -0.37 -1.05
C ALA A 410 -14.62 0.32 -0.05
N THR A 411 -14.38 1.61 0.24
CA THR A 411 -15.13 2.36 1.26
C THR A 411 -16.40 2.99 0.72
N LEU A 412 -16.31 3.65 -0.44
CA LEU A 412 -17.36 4.53 -0.92
C LEU A 412 -18.45 3.78 -1.69
N ASN A 413 -18.15 2.63 -2.29
CA ASN A 413 -19.11 1.95 -3.16
C ASN A 413 -19.79 0.72 -2.52
N ARG A 414 -19.70 0.55 -1.20
CA ARG A 414 -20.30 -0.58 -0.45
C ARG A 414 -21.82 -0.66 -0.69
N GLU A 415 -22.50 0.46 -0.51
CA GLU A 415 -23.96 0.57 -0.63
C GLU A 415 -24.42 1.13 -1.98
N SER A 416 -23.51 1.18 -2.97
CA SER A 416 -23.82 1.78 -4.28
C SER A 416 -25.07 1.15 -4.90
N PRO A 417 -26.01 1.93 -5.47
CA PRO A 417 -27.16 1.37 -6.17
C PRO A 417 -26.74 0.59 -7.42
N TYR A 418 -25.50 0.75 -7.91
CA TYR A 418 -24.98 0.10 -9.11
C TYR A 418 -24.24 -1.21 -8.76
N PRO A 419 -24.73 -2.38 -9.23
CA PRO A 419 -24.14 -3.69 -8.93
C PRO A 419 -22.66 -3.83 -9.26
N LYS A 420 -22.23 -3.25 -10.40
CA LYS A 420 -20.82 -3.30 -10.82
C LYS A 420 -19.91 -2.58 -9.83
N GLN A 421 -20.37 -1.45 -9.29
CA GLN A 421 -19.63 -0.69 -8.29
C GLN A 421 -19.59 -1.44 -6.95
N ARG A 422 -20.70 -2.08 -6.55
CA ARG A 422 -20.73 -2.94 -5.35
C ARG A 422 -19.77 -4.13 -5.45
N LEU A 423 -19.73 -4.83 -6.59
CA LEU A 423 -18.76 -5.92 -6.82
C LEU A 423 -17.32 -5.39 -6.78
N GLN A 424 -17.05 -4.27 -7.44
CA GLN A 424 -15.72 -3.64 -7.39
C GLN A 424 -15.32 -3.26 -5.96
N SER A 425 -16.28 -2.79 -5.16
CA SER A 425 -16.07 -2.51 -3.74
C SER A 425 -15.70 -3.77 -2.97
N MET A 426 -16.42 -4.90 -3.14
CA MET A 426 -16.08 -6.19 -2.52
C MET A 426 -14.67 -6.65 -2.88
N TYR A 427 -14.30 -6.62 -4.17
CA TYR A 427 -12.94 -6.99 -4.61
C TYR A 427 -11.86 -6.16 -3.93
N SER A 428 -12.12 -4.87 -3.80
CA SER A 428 -11.20 -3.91 -3.20
C SER A 428 -11.09 -4.12 -1.69
N THR A 429 -12.21 -4.39 -1.01
CA THR A 429 -12.25 -4.69 0.42
C THR A 429 -11.50 -5.98 0.72
N ILE A 430 -11.69 -7.04 -0.06
CA ILE A 430 -10.94 -8.30 0.09
C ILE A 430 -9.44 -8.06 -0.06
N ALA A 431 -9.01 -7.30 -1.07
CA ALA A 431 -7.59 -7.00 -1.25
C ALA A 431 -6.98 -6.24 -0.06
N LEU A 432 -7.76 -5.36 0.59
CA LEU A 432 -7.34 -4.66 1.81
C LEU A 432 -7.30 -5.59 3.02
N MET A 433 -8.33 -6.42 3.24
CA MET A 433 -8.36 -7.41 4.32
C MET A 433 -7.15 -8.36 4.23
N LEU A 434 -6.82 -8.83 3.02
CA LEU A 434 -5.62 -9.62 2.78
C LEU A 434 -4.33 -8.88 3.16
N ASN A 435 -4.23 -7.57 2.90
CA ASN A 435 -3.02 -6.81 3.20
C ASN A 435 -2.90 -6.42 4.69
N ASP A 436 -4.03 -6.14 5.35
CA ASP A 436 -4.05 -5.40 6.61
C ASP A 436 -4.22 -6.30 7.84
N GLN A 437 -4.82 -7.48 7.70
CA GLN A 437 -4.99 -8.45 8.78
C GLN A 437 -3.67 -9.18 9.08
N ASP A 438 -3.22 -9.12 10.32
CA ASP A 438 -1.98 -9.76 10.77
C ASP A 438 -2.01 -11.30 10.69
N THR A 439 -3.19 -11.90 10.69
CA THR A 439 -3.40 -13.33 10.44
C THR A 439 -3.30 -13.72 8.96
N SER A 440 -3.31 -12.75 8.05
CA SER A 440 -3.22 -13.00 6.61
C SER A 440 -1.79 -13.35 6.20
N VAL A 441 -1.65 -14.34 5.31
CA VAL A 441 -0.34 -14.64 4.69
C VAL A 441 0.17 -13.51 3.79
N PHE A 442 -0.74 -12.62 3.36
CA PHE A 442 -0.47 -11.44 2.54
C PHE A 442 -0.19 -10.17 3.36
N TYR A 443 -0.10 -10.30 4.68
CA TYR A 443 0.12 -9.16 5.57
C TYR A 443 1.30 -8.30 5.12
N HIS A 444 1.02 -7.03 4.80
CA HIS A 444 1.95 -6.04 4.22
C HIS A 444 2.60 -6.41 2.87
N ARG A 445 2.08 -7.36 2.10
CA ARG A 445 2.63 -7.79 0.80
C ARG A 445 1.90 -7.21 -0.43
N ILE A 446 0.79 -6.49 -0.24
CA ILE A 446 0.00 -5.89 -1.34
C ILE A 446 0.16 -4.36 -1.35
N ASP A 447 0.58 -3.80 -2.49
CA ASP A 447 0.59 -2.36 -2.74
C ASP A 447 -0.81 -1.85 -3.02
N ASP A 448 -1.36 -1.15 -2.03
CA ASP A 448 -2.65 -0.48 -2.04
C ASP A 448 -2.55 1.01 -2.44
N GLY A 449 -1.37 1.44 -2.89
CA GLY A 449 -1.06 2.82 -3.26
C GLY A 449 -0.69 3.71 -2.06
N THR A 450 -0.55 3.15 -0.86
CA THR A 450 -0.18 3.90 0.36
C THR A 450 1.21 3.57 0.88
N SER A 451 1.82 2.47 0.43
CA SER A 451 3.13 2.03 0.89
C SER A 451 4.29 2.82 0.28
N ASN A 452 5.25 3.20 1.14
CA ASN A 452 6.56 3.70 0.72
C ASN A 452 7.49 2.51 0.44
N GLY A 453 7.39 1.93 -0.76
CA GLY A 453 8.23 0.81 -1.17
C GLY A 453 7.58 -0.02 -2.27
N SER A 454 8.39 -0.76 -3.02
CA SER A 454 7.88 -1.76 -3.95
C SER A 454 7.43 -2.98 -3.16
N LYS A 455 6.15 -3.30 -3.21
CA LYS A 455 5.61 -4.58 -2.73
C LYS A 455 5.49 -5.56 -3.90
N PRO A 456 5.56 -6.88 -3.65
CA PRO A 456 5.55 -7.90 -4.71
C PRO A 456 4.21 -8.02 -5.44
N ILE A 457 3.11 -7.63 -4.78
CA ILE A 457 1.75 -7.71 -5.29
C ILE A 457 1.15 -6.33 -5.31
N THR A 458 0.28 -6.04 -6.27
CA THR A 458 -0.50 -4.81 -6.33
C THR A 458 -1.99 -5.09 -6.14
N MET A 459 -2.69 -4.17 -5.48
CA MET A 459 -4.13 -4.25 -5.25
C MET A 459 -4.91 -4.46 -6.55
N ASN A 460 -4.48 -3.79 -7.62
CA ASN A 460 -5.07 -3.97 -8.94
C ASN A 460 -5.09 -5.43 -9.42
N ASN A 461 -3.97 -6.16 -9.27
CA ASN A 461 -3.88 -7.55 -9.74
C ASN A 461 -4.82 -8.48 -8.96
N ILE A 462 -5.01 -8.25 -7.65
CA ILE A 462 -6.01 -8.96 -6.84
C ILE A 462 -7.43 -8.65 -7.33
N THR A 463 -7.77 -7.38 -7.49
CA THR A 463 -9.13 -7.00 -7.91
C THR A 463 -9.49 -7.51 -9.32
N GLU A 464 -8.53 -7.51 -10.24
CA GLU A 464 -8.72 -8.02 -11.60
C GLU A 464 -8.97 -9.54 -11.59
N VAL A 465 -8.16 -10.32 -10.87
CA VAL A 465 -8.37 -11.77 -10.83
C VAL A 465 -9.66 -12.17 -10.12
N LEU A 466 -10.06 -11.48 -9.05
CA LEU A 466 -11.35 -11.73 -8.40
C LEU A 466 -12.53 -11.44 -9.34
N SER A 467 -12.43 -10.36 -10.13
CA SER A 467 -13.42 -10.04 -11.17
C SER A 467 -13.48 -11.09 -12.28
N GLU A 468 -12.33 -11.59 -12.74
CA GLU A 468 -12.25 -12.62 -13.79
C GLU A 468 -12.80 -13.98 -13.34
N THR A 469 -12.50 -14.39 -12.10
CA THR A 469 -12.91 -15.70 -11.58
C THR A 469 -14.42 -15.80 -11.37
N LYS A 470 -15.10 -14.67 -11.12
CA LYS A 470 -16.53 -14.60 -10.78
C LYS A 470 -16.90 -15.44 -9.56
N LEU A 471 -15.95 -15.68 -8.64
CA LEU A 471 -16.19 -16.44 -7.40
C LEU A 471 -17.20 -15.74 -6.49
N ILE A 472 -17.23 -14.41 -6.51
CA ILE A 472 -18.16 -13.59 -5.73
C ILE A 472 -19.49 -13.38 -6.46
N GLY A 473 -19.41 -13.11 -7.77
CA GLY A 473 -20.59 -12.92 -8.60
C GLY A 473 -20.29 -12.19 -9.90
N SER A 474 -21.35 -11.93 -10.65
CA SER A 474 -21.28 -11.18 -11.91
C SER A 474 -22.56 -10.37 -12.13
N VAL A 475 -22.49 -9.39 -13.03
CA VAL A 475 -23.65 -8.58 -13.43
C VAL A 475 -24.02 -8.98 -14.86
N PRO A 476 -25.23 -9.52 -15.11
CA PRO A 476 -25.69 -9.84 -16.45
C PRO A 476 -25.72 -8.61 -17.36
N THR A 477 -25.42 -8.80 -18.64
CA THR A 477 -25.38 -7.74 -19.65
C THR A 477 -26.73 -7.46 -20.33
N SER A 478 -27.83 -8.09 -19.88
CA SER A 478 -29.11 -8.03 -20.61
C SER A 478 -29.77 -6.64 -20.58
N LYS A 479 -30.31 -6.23 -21.74
CA LYS A 479 -30.97 -4.95 -22.02
C LYS A 479 -32.32 -4.74 -21.31
N ALA A 480 -32.69 -5.57 -20.34
CA ALA A 480 -33.98 -5.49 -19.67
C ALA A 480 -33.84 -5.59 -18.14
N GLY A 481 -33.54 -4.47 -17.50
CA GLY A 481 -33.99 -4.15 -16.14
C GLY A 481 -33.47 -4.97 -14.95
N GLN A 482 -32.77 -6.09 -15.12
CA GLN A 482 -32.20 -6.83 -13.99
C GLN A 482 -30.92 -6.16 -13.50
N LYS A 483 -31.08 -5.29 -12.49
CA LYS A 483 -30.01 -4.55 -11.81
C LYS A 483 -29.43 -5.30 -10.59
N ASN A 484 -29.41 -6.63 -10.56
CA ASN A 484 -28.94 -7.39 -9.39
C ASN A 484 -27.70 -8.23 -9.71
N ILE A 485 -26.88 -8.48 -8.67
CA ILE A 485 -25.70 -9.33 -8.76
C ILE A 485 -26.17 -10.79 -8.83
N THR A 486 -25.69 -11.53 -9.83
CA THR A 486 -25.77 -12.99 -9.82
C THR A 486 -24.63 -13.51 -8.95
N TYR A 487 -24.98 -14.14 -7.83
CA TYR A 487 -24.02 -14.59 -6.84
C TYR A 487 -23.18 -15.77 -7.34
N GLY A 488 -21.89 -15.70 -7.02
CA GLY A 488 -20.92 -16.74 -7.33
C GLY A 488 -20.77 -17.77 -6.22
N PRO A 489 -19.92 -18.79 -6.43
CA PRO A 489 -19.71 -19.90 -5.51
C PRO A 489 -19.29 -19.52 -4.09
N LEU A 490 -18.67 -18.35 -3.87
CA LEU A 490 -18.18 -17.90 -2.56
C LEU A 490 -18.97 -16.70 -2.00
N TYR A 491 -20.10 -16.34 -2.59
CA TYR A 491 -20.95 -15.33 -2.00
C TYR A 491 -21.59 -15.86 -0.71
N TRP A 492 -21.51 -15.10 0.37
CA TRP A 492 -22.05 -15.50 1.67
C TRP A 492 -22.93 -14.39 2.24
N GLU A 493 -24.25 -14.58 2.17
CA GLU A 493 -25.34 -13.77 2.76
C GLU A 493 -25.36 -12.26 2.43
N ASN A 494 -24.33 -11.53 2.82
CA ASN A 494 -24.21 -10.08 2.73
C ASN A 494 -22.78 -9.65 2.39
N TYR A 495 -22.55 -8.34 2.31
CA TYR A 495 -21.27 -7.76 1.92
C TYR A 495 -20.13 -8.18 2.85
N GLU A 496 -20.36 -8.10 4.16
CA GLU A 496 -19.36 -8.28 5.20
C GLU A 496 -18.93 -9.74 5.30
N LYS A 497 -19.91 -10.65 5.40
CA LYS A 497 -19.68 -12.10 5.43
C LYS A 497 -19.03 -12.59 4.15
N THR A 498 -19.40 -12.04 3.00
CA THR A 498 -18.74 -12.38 1.72
C THR A 498 -17.28 -11.95 1.71
N CYS A 499 -16.97 -10.71 2.11
CA CYS A 499 -15.58 -10.22 2.11
C CYS A 499 -14.71 -11.01 3.10
N ASP A 500 -15.22 -11.27 4.30
CA ASP A 500 -14.55 -12.09 5.32
C ASP A 500 -14.32 -13.53 4.83
N HIS A 501 -15.37 -14.19 4.33
CA HIS A 501 -15.29 -15.56 3.85
C HIS A 501 -14.29 -15.71 2.70
N VAL A 502 -14.37 -14.87 1.67
CA VAL A 502 -13.46 -14.94 0.51
C VAL A 502 -12.02 -14.65 0.93
N SER A 503 -11.79 -13.68 1.82
CA SER A 503 -10.45 -13.40 2.35
C SER A 503 -9.89 -14.60 3.10
N LYS A 504 -10.69 -15.27 3.93
CA LYS A 504 -10.30 -16.50 4.63
C LYS A 504 -9.99 -17.65 3.66
N VAL A 505 -10.82 -17.87 2.64
CA VAL A 505 -10.58 -18.91 1.61
C VAL A 505 -9.26 -18.67 0.89
N ILE A 506 -8.97 -17.42 0.49
CA ILE A 506 -7.71 -17.06 -0.15
C ILE A 506 -6.54 -17.27 0.80
N CYS A 507 -6.64 -16.83 2.06
CA CYS A 507 -5.59 -17.04 3.05
C CYS A 507 -5.31 -18.53 3.30
N GLU A 508 -6.34 -19.36 3.47
CA GLU A 508 -6.17 -20.81 3.64
C GLU A 508 -5.59 -21.48 2.39
N TYR A 509 -5.96 -21.02 1.19
CA TYR A 509 -5.42 -21.53 -0.06
C TYR A 509 -3.89 -21.39 -0.14
N TYR A 510 -3.38 -20.19 0.17
CA TYR A 510 -1.94 -19.95 0.17
C TYR A 510 -1.23 -20.55 1.38
N ARG A 511 -1.86 -20.55 2.56
CA ARG A 511 -1.32 -21.22 3.76
C ARG A 511 -1.16 -22.72 3.53
N PHE A 512 -2.10 -23.34 2.82
CA PHE A 512 -2.02 -24.74 2.42
C PHE A 512 -0.82 -25.00 1.51
N MET A 513 -0.63 -24.20 0.46
CA MET A 513 0.53 -24.31 -0.43
C MET A 513 1.87 -24.09 0.30
N GLN A 514 1.95 -23.10 1.18
CA GLN A 514 3.12 -22.83 2.02
C GLN A 514 3.48 -24.04 2.90
N SER A 515 2.49 -24.55 3.63
CA SER A 515 2.66 -25.67 4.58
C SER A 515 3.02 -26.98 3.89
N ASN A 516 2.65 -27.14 2.60
CA ASN A 516 3.00 -28.28 1.77
C ASN A 516 4.29 -28.04 0.95
N GLY A 517 5.13 -27.09 1.38
CA GLY A 517 6.52 -26.92 0.95
C GLY A 517 6.75 -25.90 -0.16
N LEU A 518 5.88 -24.89 -0.30
CA LEU A 518 6.14 -23.69 -1.11
C LEU A 518 6.50 -22.45 -0.27
N GLN A 519 6.84 -22.63 1.02
CA GLN A 519 7.24 -21.53 1.90
C GLN A 519 8.46 -20.77 1.38
N ASP A 520 9.50 -21.48 0.93
CA ASP A 520 10.72 -20.84 0.43
C ASP A 520 10.44 -20.00 -0.83
N GLN A 521 9.60 -20.48 -1.75
CA GLN A 521 9.20 -19.72 -2.93
C GLN A 521 8.39 -18.47 -2.57
N TRP A 522 7.56 -18.57 -1.52
CA TRP A 522 6.77 -17.44 -1.03
C TRP A 522 7.67 -16.33 -0.48
N ASP A 523 8.70 -16.68 0.29
CA ASP A 523 9.62 -15.75 0.93
C ASP A 523 10.68 -15.17 -0.03
N LEU A 524 10.95 -15.87 -1.13
CA LEU A 524 11.81 -15.36 -2.21
C LEU A 524 11.15 -14.25 -3.05
N GLU A 525 9.82 -14.17 -3.06
CA GLU A 525 9.05 -13.16 -3.80
C GLU A 525 9.39 -13.13 -5.30
N GLY A 526 9.88 -11.99 -5.81
CA GLY A 526 10.36 -11.80 -7.18
C GLY A 526 11.85 -12.08 -7.38
N ARG A 527 12.54 -12.74 -6.43
CA ARG A 527 13.95 -13.19 -6.59
C ARG A 527 14.03 -14.54 -7.28
N ASP A 528 15.24 -14.98 -7.65
CA ASP A 528 15.43 -16.28 -8.29
C ASP A 528 14.91 -17.41 -7.40
N GLY A 529 14.15 -18.33 -7.99
CA GLY A 529 13.41 -19.37 -7.26
C GLY A 529 12.05 -18.93 -6.70
N GLY A 530 11.69 -17.66 -6.77
CA GLY A 530 10.39 -17.13 -6.31
C GLY A 530 9.38 -16.92 -7.45
N PHE A 531 8.15 -17.41 -7.25
CA PHE A 531 7.03 -17.24 -8.18
C PHE A 531 5.70 -16.95 -7.48
N LEU A 532 5.35 -17.72 -6.45
CA LEU A 532 4.02 -17.72 -5.83
C LEU A 532 3.60 -16.34 -5.31
N ASN A 533 4.54 -15.63 -4.67
CA ASN A 533 4.35 -14.27 -4.15
C ASN A 533 4.80 -13.20 -5.17
N THR A 534 4.13 -13.17 -6.33
CA THR A 534 4.33 -12.16 -7.38
C THR A 534 2.98 -11.84 -8.03
N ASN A 535 2.83 -10.69 -8.70
CA ASN A 535 1.59 -10.38 -9.45
C ASN A 535 1.19 -11.52 -10.42
N THR A 536 2.16 -12.10 -11.13
CA THR A 536 1.94 -13.20 -12.07
C THR A 536 1.52 -14.49 -11.36
N GLY A 537 2.23 -14.84 -10.29
CA GLY A 537 1.92 -16.01 -9.46
C GLY A 537 0.53 -15.94 -8.84
N ILE A 538 0.19 -14.81 -8.22
CA ILE A 538 -1.12 -14.61 -7.59
C ILE A 538 -2.24 -14.63 -8.62
N ARG A 539 -2.10 -13.94 -9.76
CA ARG A 539 -3.16 -13.96 -10.79
C ARG A 539 -3.38 -15.34 -11.39
N SER A 540 -2.32 -16.09 -11.67
CA SER A 540 -2.45 -17.43 -12.24
C SER A 540 -3.01 -18.43 -11.22
N THR A 541 -2.50 -18.45 -10.00
CA THR A 541 -2.97 -19.40 -8.96
C THR A 541 -4.36 -19.07 -8.42
N LEU A 542 -4.75 -17.80 -8.24
CA LEU A 542 -6.15 -17.45 -7.90
C LEU A 542 -7.12 -17.74 -9.04
N LYS A 543 -6.69 -17.60 -10.29
CA LYS A 543 -7.51 -17.98 -11.43
C LYS A 543 -7.73 -19.48 -11.48
N LEU A 544 -6.69 -20.27 -11.19
CA LEU A 544 -6.79 -21.72 -11.00
C LEU A 544 -7.73 -22.09 -9.85
N LEU A 545 -7.64 -21.43 -8.69
CA LEU A 545 -8.58 -21.60 -7.58
C LEU A 545 -10.03 -21.40 -8.05
N GLY A 546 -10.26 -20.41 -8.91
CA GLY A 546 -11.56 -20.18 -9.56
C GLY A 546 -12.07 -21.37 -10.37
N TYR A 547 -11.21 -22.08 -11.10
CA TYR A 547 -11.57 -23.31 -11.82
C TYR A 547 -11.83 -24.47 -10.84
N LEU A 548 -10.96 -24.64 -9.85
CA LEU A 548 -11.08 -25.71 -8.85
C LEU A 548 -12.40 -25.64 -8.07
N ILE A 549 -12.78 -24.46 -7.59
CA ILE A 549 -14.03 -24.27 -6.83
C ILE A 549 -15.26 -24.52 -7.70
N LYS A 550 -15.24 -24.09 -8.98
CA LYS A 550 -16.36 -24.34 -9.91
C LYS A 550 -16.51 -25.81 -10.24
N GLU A 551 -15.42 -26.53 -10.39
CA GLU A 551 -15.45 -27.97 -10.61
C GLU A 551 -15.94 -28.71 -9.37
N LEU A 552 -15.48 -28.31 -8.17
CA LEU A 552 -16.01 -28.84 -6.92
C LEU A 552 -17.52 -28.59 -6.79
N GLN A 553 -17.99 -27.39 -7.12
CA GLN A 553 -19.42 -27.06 -7.14
C GLN A 553 -20.21 -27.92 -8.13
N ARG A 554 -19.62 -28.25 -9.28
CA ARG A 554 -20.24 -29.12 -10.29
C ARG A 554 -20.47 -30.54 -9.76
N PHE A 555 -19.54 -31.07 -8.99
CA PHE A 555 -19.63 -32.43 -8.44
C PHE A 555 -20.39 -32.52 -7.12
N GLU A 556 -20.24 -31.54 -6.23
CA GLU A 556 -20.74 -31.61 -4.85
C GLU A 556 -21.90 -30.65 -4.55
N GLY A 557 -22.34 -29.85 -5.54
CA GLY A 557 -23.39 -28.87 -5.38
C GLY A 557 -22.90 -27.61 -4.66
N ASN A 558 -23.73 -27.00 -3.81
CA ASN A 558 -23.42 -25.69 -3.22
C ASN A 558 -22.21 -25.74 -2.25
N VAL A 559 -21.20 -24.89 -2.51
CA VAL A 559 -19.97 -24.77 -1.71
C VAL A 559 -19.86 -23.47 -0.91
N SER A 560 -20.83 -22.54 -1.04
CA SER A 560 -20.73 -21.17 -0.52
C SER A 560 -20.63 -21.02 0.99
N TYR A 561 -21.12 -22.02 1.74
CA TYR A 561 -21.15 -21.99 3.21
C TYR A 561 -20.12 -22.93 3.84
N ARG A 562 -19.18 -23.46 3.04
CA ARG A 562 -18.12 -24.31 3.58
C ARG A 562 -17.11 -23.47 4.33
N GLU A 563 -16.68 -23.94 5.50
CA GLU A 563 -15.57 -23.32 6.21
C GLU A 563 -14.32 -23.31 5.32
N ALA A 564 -13.59 -22.19 5.30
CA ALA A 564 -12.44 -21.99 4.40
C ALA A 564 -11.43 -23.14 4.46
N LYS A 565 -11.06 -23.60 5.67
CA LYS A 565 -10.10 -24.70 5.85
C LYS A 565 -10.61 -26.01 5.25
N LYS A 566 -11.89 -26.33 5.45
CA LYS A 566 -12.53 -27.52 4.88
C LYS A 566 -12.61 -27.44 3.35
N LEU A 567 -12.99 -26.27 2.82
CA LEU A 567 -13.04 -26.06 1.37
C LEU A 567 -11.68 -26.31 0.72
N ILE A 568 -10.58 -25.84 1.33
CA ILE A 568 -9.23 -26.09 0.79
C ILE A 568 -8.81 -27.56 0.95
N GLN A 569 -9.22 -28.25 2.03
CA GLN A 569 -9.03 -29.70 2.16
C GLN A 569 -9.75 -30.49 1.06
N ASP A 570 -10.95 -30.09 0.68
CA ASP A 570 -11.69 -30.73 -0.43
C ASP A 570 -10.98 -30.57 -1.79
N LEU A 571 -10.12 -29.56 -1.91
CA LEU A 571 -9.31 -29.28 -3.10
C LEU A 571 -7.91 -29.92 -3.08
N ASP A 572 -7.48 -30.51 -1.96
CA ASP A 572 -6.14 -31.05 -1.74
C ASP A 572 -5.64 -31.91 -2.92
N LYS A 573 -6.46 -32.88 -3.34
CA LYS A 573 -6.13 -33.79 -4.46
C LYS A 573 -5.74 -33.06 -5.75
N TYR A 574 -6.31 -31.89 -6.02
CA TYR A 574 -5.99 -31.09 -7.20
C TYR A 574 -4.79 -30.15 -6.98
N LEU A 575 -4.46 -29.82 -5.72
CA LEU A 575 -3.36 -28.92 -5.38
C LEU A 575 -2.01 -29.65 -5.30
N GLN A 576 -1.99 -30.91 -4.86
CA GLN A 576 -0.75 -31.70 -4.76
C GLN A 576 0.06 -31.78 -6.07
N PRO A 577 -0.55 -32.00 -7.25
CA PRO A 577 0.18 -31.99 -8.53
C PRO A 577 0.85 -30.64 -8.81
N LEU A 578 0.15 -29.54 -8.55
CA LEU A 578 0.68 -28.19 -8.74
C LEU A 578 1.82 -27.88 -7.78
N ILE A 579 1.64 -28.22 -6.49
CA ILE A 579 2.63 -28.01 -5.45
C ILE A 579 3.92 -28.74 -5.81
N SER A 580 3.81 -30.02 -6.17
CA SER A 580 4.95 -30.86 -6.59
C SER A 580 5.66 -30.29 -7.82
N TYR A 581 4.90 -29.82 -8.81
CA TYR A 581 5.45 -29.19 -10.02
C TYR A 581 6.21 -27.90 -9.70
N LEU A 582 5.63 -27.00 -8.88
CA LEU A 582 6.29 -25.75 -8.51
C LEU A 582 7.55 -26.03 -7.68
N GLN A 583 7.50 -26.96 -6.73
CA GLN A 583 8.64 -27.33 -5.89
C GLN A 583 9.84 -27.85 -6.67
N THR A 584 9.58 -28.67 -7.69
CA THR A 584 10.62 -29.32 -8.49
C THR A 584 11.09 -28.47 -9.68
N SER A 585 10.43 -27.34 -9.94
CA SER A 585 10.77 -26.45 -11.06
C SER A 585 12.09 -25.72 -10.83
N SER A 586 12.91 -25.64 -11.89
CA SER A 586 14.18 -24.91 -11.84
C SER A 586 13.98 -23.39 -11.71
N PRO A 587 14.97 -22.62 -11.19
CA PRO A 587 14.88 -21.17 -11.14
C PRO A 587 14.60 -20.51 -12.50
N ALA A 588 15.16 -21.06 -13.58
CA ALA A 588 14.89 -20.60 -14.95
C ALA A 588 13.42 -20.80 -15.34
N LYS A 589 12.83 -21.94 -14.98
CA LYS A 589 11.42 -22.22 -15.25
C LYS A 589 10.48 -21.33 -14.45
N LEU A 590 10.79 -21.10 -13.18
CA LEU A 590 10.00 -20.18 -12.33
C LEU A 590 10.11 -18.73 -12.82
N ASN A 591 11.28 -18.33 -13.33
CA ASN A 591 11.45 -17.02 -13.97
C ASN A 591 10.64 -16.90 -15.28
N ASP A 592 10.63 -17.93 -16.14
CA ASP A 592 9.76 -17.99 -17.31
C ASP A 592 8.30 -17.75 -16.91
N LEU A 593 7.78 -18.54 -15.98
CA LEU A 593 6.40 -18.37 -15.46
C LEU A 593 6.13 -16.95 -14.95
N ARG A 594 7.10 -16.32 -14.26
CA ARG A 594 6.97 -14.96 -13.72
C ARG A 594 6.90 -13.89 -14.81
N THR A 595 7.67 -14.04 -15.87
CA THR A 595 7.76 -13.06 -16.98
C THR A 595 6.55 -13.07 -17.92
N ARG A 596 5.74 -14.14 -17.89
CA ARG A 596 4.47 -14.26 -18.61
C ARG A 596 3.39 -13.32 -18.06
N SER A 597 3.55 -12.04 -18.37
CA SER A 597 2.69 -10.95 -17.92
C SER A 597 1.52 -10.69 -18.89
N GLY A 598 0.56 -9.87 -18.46
CA GLY A 598 -0.64 -9.55 -19.24
C GLY A 598 -1.63 -10.71 -19.35
N LYS A 599 -2.77 -10.46 -20.01
CA LYS A 599 -3.89 -11.43 -20.04
C LYS A 599 -3.52 -12.76 -20.73
N GLY A 600 -2.71 -12.70 -21.79
CA GLY A 600 -2.22 -13.87 -22.53
C GLY A 600 -1.31 -14.73 -21.67
N GLY A 601 -0.22 -14.15 -21.14
CA GLY A 601 0.74 -14.86 -20.30
C GLY A 601 0.14 -15.48 -19.04
N ILE A 602 -0.78 -14.78 -18.36
CA ILE A 602 -1.53 -15.37 -17.22
C ILE A 602 -2.34 -16.57 -17.67
N SER A 603 -3.00 -16.51 -18.83
CA SER A 603 -3.81 -17.62 -19.33
C SER A 603 -2.92 -18.82 -19.70
N GLU A 604 -1.73 -18.60 -20.23
CA GLU A 604 -0.74 -19.66 -20.50
C GLU A 604 -0.25 -20.34 -19.22
N CYS A 605 0.08 -19.58 -18.17
CA CYS A 605 0.43 -20.14 -16.86
C CYS A 605 -0.70 -21.01 -16.31
N VAL A 606 -1.94 -20.52 -16.37
CA VAL A 606 -3.11 -21.27 -15.88
C VAL A 606 -3.35 -22.54 -16.68
N ASN A 607 -3.22 -22.49 -18.00
CA ASN A 607 -3.37 -23.67 -18.84
C ASN A 607 -2.26 -24.70 -18.57
N GLU A 608 -1.03 -24.25 -18.32
CA GLU A 608 0.06 -25.12 -17.88
C GLU A 608 -0.28 -25.81 -16.56
N PHE A 609 -0.83 -25.08 -15.58
CA PHE A 609 -1.25 -25.66 -14.30
C PHE A 609 -2.42 -26.65 -14.45
N ILE A 610 -3.43 -26.32 -15.25
CA ILE A 610 -4.54 -27.23 -15.56
C ILE A 610 -4.00 -28.51 -16.20
N PHE A 611 -3.05 -28.40 -17.13
CA PHE A 611 -2.43 -29.55 -17.78
C PHE A 611 -1.64 -30.43 -16.79
N ILE A 612 -0.86 -29.83 -15.88
CA ILE A 612 -0.15 -30.55 -14.81
C ILE A 612 -1.12 -31.33 -13.92
N ILE A 613 -2.25 -30.73 -13.55
CA ILE A 613 -3.29 -31.41 -12.76
C ILE A 613 -3.94 -32.51 -13.58
N ASN A 614 -4.29 -32.25 -14.84
CA ASN A 614 -4.94 -33.22 -15.73
C ASN A 614 -4.08 -34.47 -15.97
N LYS A 615 -2.75 -34.33 -16.05
CA LYS A 615 -1.82 -35.47 -16.14
C LYS A 615 -1.98 -36.49 -15.00
N GLN A 616 -2.27 -36.02 -13.79
CA GLN A 616 -2.48 -36.88 -12.62
C GLN A 616 -3.97 -37.19 -12.40
N ILE A 617 -4.86 -36.31 -12.87
CA ILE A 617 -6.32 -36.42 -12.73
C ILE A 617 -6.96 -36.18 -14.10
N PRO A 618 -7.04 -37.19 -14.98
CA PRO A 618 -7.48 -37.02 -16.37
C PRO A 618 -8.89 -36.45 -16.56
N SER A 619 -9.75 -36.58 -15.54
CA SER A 619 -11.12 -36.04 -15.56
C SER A 619 -11.20 -34.53 -15.32
N PHE A 620 -10.13 -33.88 -14.85
CA PHE A 620 -10.13 -32.45 -14.50
C PHE A 620 -9.88 -31.57 -15.74
N TYR A 621 -10.88 -30.80 -16.19
CA TYR A 621 -10.81 -29.88 -17.34
C TYR A 621 -10.08 -30.45 -18.58
N PRO A 622 -10.56 -31.56 -19.15
CA PRO A 622 -9.87 -32.28 -20.23
C PRO A 622 -9.77 -31.48 -21.54
N GLU A 623 -10.77 -30.66 -21.88
CA GLU A 623 -10.77 -29.87 -23.11
C GLU A 623 -9.69 -28.78 -23.11
N GLU A 624 -9.59 -28.02 -22.02
CA GLU A 624 -8.56 -27.00 -21.84
C GLU A 624 -7.15 -27.60 -21.77
N ALA A 625 -7.01 -28.74 -21.09
CA ALA A 625 -5.74 -29.48 -21.03
C ALA A 625 -5.32 -29.99 -22.42
N LYS A 626 -6.27 -30.54 -23.20
CA LYS A 626 -6.03 -31.01 -24.57
C LYS A 626 -5.63 -29.87 -25.50
N LYS A 627 -6.36 -28.75 -25.46
CA LYS A 627 -6.03 -27.56 -26.25
C LYS A 627 -4.64 -27.02 -25.93
N TYR A 628 -4.25 -27.02 -24.65
CA TYR A 628 -2.89 -26.64 -24.26
C TYR A 628 -1.86 -27.64 -24.78
N ALA A 629 -2.12 -28.95 -24.69
CA ALA A 629 -1.24 -29.97 -25.22
C ALA A 629 -1.04 -29.83 -26.74
N GLU A 630 -2.11 -29.62 -27.50
CA GLU A 630 -2.07 -29.46 -28.96
C GLU A 630 -1.28 -28.21 -29.40
N THR A 631 -1.40 -27.11 -28.64
CA THR A 631 -0.75 -25.84 -28.97
C THR A 631 0.67 -25.70 -28.44
N GLN A 632 1.03 -26.38 -27.36
CA GLN A 632 2.30 -26.19 -26.64
C GLN A 632 3.18 -27.45 -26.60
N LEU A 633 2.67 -28.66 -26.84
CA LEU A 633 3.44 -29.91 -26.72
C LEU A 633 3.72 -30.60 -28.07
N THR A 634 3.18 -30.07 -29.17
CA THR A 634 3.53 -30.51 -30.53
C THR A 634 4.39 -29.43 -31.18
N PRO A 635 5.74 -29.48 -31.06
CA PRO A 635 6.59 -28.61 -31.87
C PRO A 635 6.30 -28.92 -33.33
N ASN A 636 5.95 -27.90 -34.12
CA ASN A 636 5.98 -28.03 -35.56
C ASN A 636 7.45 -28.03 -35.98
N ILE A 637 8.07 -29.22 -35.94
CA ILE A 637 9.51 -29.44 -36.17
C ILE A 637 9.92 -28.85 -37.53
N GLU A 638 9.06 -29.01 -38.54
CA GLU A 638 9.28 -28.49 -39.89
C GLU A 638 9.22 -26.95 -39.92
N LEU A 639 8.22 -26.33 -39.29
CA LEU A 639 8.13 -24.88 -39.17
C LEU A 639 9.33 -24.29 -38.43
N ASN A 640 9.71 -24.88 -37.29
CA ASN A 640 10.84 -24.41 -36.50
C ASN A 640 12.15 -24.48 -37.30
N ALA A 641 12.41 -25.61 -37.96
CA ALA A 641 13.60 -25.80 -38.78
C ALA A 641 13.63 -24.76 -39.92
N LYS A 642 12.51 -24.60 -40.64
CA LYS A 642 12.38 -23.64 -41.73
C LYS A 642 12.57 -22.20 -41.25
N THR A 643 11.94 -21.79 -40.15
CA THR A 643 12.08 -20.41 -39.64
C THR A 643 13.51 -20.12 -39.21
N ILE A 644 14.19 -21.05 -38.54
CA ILE A 644 15.60 -20.84 -38.15
C ILE A 644 16.53 -20.80 -39.36
N GLU A 645 16.28 -21.64 -40.36
CA GLU A 645 17.00 -21.58 -41.63
C GLU A 645 16.84 -20.19 -42.30
N ILE A 646 15.61 -19.67 -42.38
CA ILE A 646 15.35 -18.34 -42.94
C ILE A 646 15.99 -17.24 -42.09
N CYS A 647 15.90 -17.31 -40.75
CA CYS A 647 16.59 -16.38 -39.86
C CYS A 647 18.11 -16.38 -40.09
N SER A 648 18.73 -17.55 -40.28
CA SER A 648 20.16 -17.65 -40.55
C SER A 648 20.49 -16.98 -41.87
N ARG A 649 19.77 -17.32 -42.95
CA ARG A 649 19.96 -16.73 -44.28
C ARG A 649 19.79 -15.22 -44.26
N LEU A 650 18.76 -14.71 -43.58
CA LEU A 650 18.54 -13.27 -43.43
C LEU A 650 19.71 -12.59 -42.69
N THR A 651 20.20 -13.22 -41.61
CA THR A 651 21.33 -12.71 -40.84
C THR A 651 22.60 -12.67 -41.69
N ASP A 652 22.85 -13.72 -42.47
CA ASP A 652 24.02 -13.83 -43.33
C ASP A 652 23.94 -12.80 -44.48
N SER A 653 22.80 -12.66 -45.16
CA SER A 653 22.60 -11.63 -46.19
C SER A 653 22.74 -10.21 -45.64
N ALA A 654 22.18 -9.92 -44.46
CA ALA A 654 22.32 -8.61 -43.85
C ALA A 654 23.78 -8.31 -43.46
N ARG A 655 24.51 -9.32 -42.99
CA ARG A 655 25.93 -9.21 -42.66
C ARG A 655 26.78 -8.95 -43.91
N GLU A 656 26.57 -9.74 -44.95
CA GLU A 656 27.27 -9.59 -46.24
C GLU A 656 27.04 -8.21 -46.83
N TYR A 657 25.79 -7.77 -46.91
CA TYR A 657 25.44 -6.45 -47.44
C TYR A 657 26.07 -5.31 -46.62
N VAL A 658 26.04 -5.40 -45.28
CA VAL A 658 26.69 -4.38 -44.43
C VAL A 658 28.19 -4.29 -44.70
N VAL A 659 28.88 -5.43 -44.82
CA VAL A 659 30.31 -5.43 -45.12
C VAL A 659 30.58 -4.85 -46.49
N GLN A 660 29.87 -5.30 -47.52
CA GLN A 660 30.03 -4.80 -48.88
C GLN A 660 29.81 -3.28 -48.96
N SER A 661 28.74 -2.75 -48.37
CA SER A 661 28.49 -1.29 -48.39
C SER A 661 29.54 -0.49 -47.63
N LEU A 662 30.16 -1.06 -46.58
CA LEU A 662 31.26 -0.42 -45.87
C LEU A 662 32.56 -0.47 -46.68
N GLU A 663 32.86 -1.58 -47.34
CA GLU A 663 34.00 -1.74 -48.25
C GLU A 663 33.92 -0.76 -49.42
N GLU A 664 32.75 -0.64 -50.06
CA GLU A 664 32.52 0.30 -51.17
C GLU A 664 32.75 1.77 -50.76
N LYS A 665 32.39 2.14 -49.53
CA LYS A 665 32.53 3.53 -49.05
C LYS A 665 33.91 3.86 -48.50
N TYR A 666 34.48 2.96 -47.71
CA TYR A 666 35.67 3.24 -46.92
C TYR A 666 36.95 2.64 -47.49
N GLY A 667 36.86 1.61 -48.34
CA GLY A 667 37.98 0.83 -48.88
C GLY A 667 37.90 -0.64 -48.49
N ASP A 668 38.39 -1.53 -49.35
CA ASP A 668 38.40 -3.00 -49.17
C ASP A 668 39.42 -3.48 -48.14
N ASP A 669 40.40 -2.65 -47.79
CA ASP A 669 41.36 -2.96 -46.73
C ASP A 669 40.70 -2.96 -45.34
N ILE A 670 41.04 -3.96 -44.53
CA ILE A 670 40.49 -4.16 -43.18
C ILE A 670 40.77 -2.95 -42.26
N SER A 671 41.85 -2.21 -42.45
CA SER A 671 42.12 -1.00 -41.66
C SER A 671 41.17 0.15 -42.01
N GLU A 672 40.45 0.05 -43.14
CA GLU A 672 39.56 1.06 -43.65
C GLU A 672 38.09 0.77 -43.35
N TRP A 673 37.46 -0.24 -43.96
CA TRP A 673 36.04 -0.52 -43.71
C TRP A 673 35.79 -0.92 -42.25
N TRP A 674 36.63 -1.79 -41.70
CA TRP A 674 36.52 -2.22 -40.31
C TRP A 674 37.02 -1.13 -39.37
N GLY A 675 38.17 -0.51 -39.66
CA GLY A 675 38.75 0.53 -38.80
C GLY A 675 37.95 1.84 -38.72
N LYS A 676 37.40 2.32 -39.84
CA LYS A 676 36.66 3.58 -39.96
C LYS A 676 35.14 3.40 -39.97
N GLY A 677 34.64 2.33 -40.60
CA GLY A 677 33.20 2.07 -40.77
C GLY A 677 32.53 1.37 -39.58
N VAL A 678 33.29 0.67 -38.73
CA VAL A 678 32.74 -0.04 -37.56
C VAL A 678 33.08 0.67 -36.24
N PRO A 679 32.08 0.96 -35.37
CA PRO A 679 32.29 1.58 -34.06
C PRO A 679 33.30 0.82 -33.18
N ASN A 680 34.15 1.56 -32.46
CA ASN A 680 35.22 0.97 -31.64
C ASN A 680 34.71 -0.01 -30.56
N THR A 681 33.55 0.29 -29.95
CA THR A 681 32.92 -0.60 -28.96
C THR A 681 32.54 -1.96 -29.55
N ILE A 682 32.00 -1.95 -30.77
CA ILE A 682 31.62 -3.17 -31.52
C ILE A 682 32.88 -3.94 -31.93
N ARG A 683 33.90 -3.25 -32.44
CA ARG A 683 35.18 -3.89 -32.81
C ARG A 683 35.82 -4.64 -31.64
N GLN A 684 35.83 -4.03 -30.46
CA GLN A 684 36.37 -4.65 -29.25
C GLN A 684 35.58 -5.89 -28.82
N ASP A 685 34.26 -5.88 -28.98
CA ASP A 685 33.42 -7.01 -28.58
C ASP A 685 33.55 -8.18 -29.55
N VAL A 686 33.52 -7.91 -30.87
CA VAL A 686 33.75 -8.90 -31.91
C VAL A 686 35.14 -9.55 -31.79
N ALA A 687 36.18 -8.77 -31.49
CA ALA A 687 37.53 -9.30 -31.27
C ALA A 687 37.61 -10.25 -30.06
N LYS A 688 36.83 -9.99 -28.99
CA LYS A 688 36.74 -10.91 -27.83
C LYS A 688 36.04 -12.21 -28.19
N ILE A 689 35.00 -12.16 -29.03
CA ILE A 689 34.31 -13.36 -29.53
C ILE A 689 35.27 -14.22 -30.33
N ALA A 690 35.95 -13.63 -31.33
CA ALA A 690 36.94 -14.32 -32.15
C ALA A 690 38.03 -15.00 -31.30
N GLN A 691 38.58 -14.25 -30.31
CA GLN A 691 39.59 -14.79 -29.39
C GLN A 691 39.06 -15.96 -28.55
N LYS A 692 37.81 -15.90 -28.09
CA LYS A 692 37.17 -16.98 -27.32
C LYS A 692 36.96 -18.24 -28.16
N GLU A 693 36.72 -18.07 -29.46
CA GLU A 693 36.55 -19.17 -30.42
C GLU A 693 37.88 -19.70 -31.00
N GLY A 694 39.02 -19.11 -30.61
CA GLY A 694 40.34 -19.49 -31.10
C GLY A 694 40.60 -19.08 -32.55
N ASP A 695 39.83 -18.13 -33.07
CA ASP A 695 40.01 -17.58 -34.42
C ASP A 695 40.92 -16.35 -34.36
N TYR A 696 42.12 -16.51 -34.93
CA TYR A 696 43.11 -15.44 -35.07
C TYR A 696 43.19 -14.89 -36.51
N SER A 697 42.33 -15.39 -37.40
CA SER A 697 42.16 -14.77 -38.72
C SER A 697 41.45 -13.43 -38.52
N GLN A 698 41.88 -12.38 -39.23
CA GLN A 698 41.23 -11.06 -39.16
C GLN A 698 39.86 -11.04 -39.87
N ASN A 699 39.20 -12.20 -39.98
CA ASN A 699 37.88 -12.37 -40.56
C ASN A 699 36.80 -12.01 -39.52
N TYR A 700 36.80 -10.75 -39.10
CA TYR A 700 35.89 -10.25 -38.07
C TYR A 700 34.42 -10.30 -38.48
N GLN A 701 34.14 -10.33 -39.79
CA GLN A 701 32.80 -10.47 -40.34
C GLN A 701 32.07 -11.69 -39.77
N LYS A 702 32.74 -12.85 -39.74
CA LYS A 702 32.16 -14.11 -39.25
C LYS A 702 31.67 -14.06 -37.79
N HIS A 703 32.23 -13.15 -37.00
CA HIS A 703 31.96 -12.98 -35.57
C HIS A 703 30.93 -11.88 -35.27
N MET A 704 30.35 -11.25 -36.29
CA MET A 704 29.32 -10.22 -36.12
C MET A 704 27.94 -10.85 -35.87
N THR A 705 27.30 -10.44 -34.77
CA THR A 705 25.94 -10.82 -34.38
C THR A 705 24.90 -9.82 -34.89
N LEU A 706 23.61 -10.17 -34.87
CA LEU A 706 22.52 -9.23 -35.18
C LEU A 706 22.57 -7.95 -34.31
N THR A 707 22.98 -8.07 -33.05
CA THR A 707 23.18 -6.91 -32.17
C THR A 707 24.29 -5.99 -32.67
N HIS A 708 25.40 -6.55 -33.17
CA HIS A 708 26.46 -5.77 -33.79
C HIS A 708 25.98 -5.08 -35.07
N LEU A 709 25.29 -5.80 -35.96
CA LEU A 709 24.74 -5.24 -37.20
C LEU A 709 23.80 -4.07 -36.91
N HIS A 710 22.89 -4.20 -35.93
CA HIS A 710 22.00 -3.10 -35.53
C HIS A 710 22.78 -1.84 -35.12
N GLY A 711 23.89 -1.98 -34.39
CA GLY A 711 24.73 -0.84 -34.00
C GLY A 711 25.47 -0.21 -35.18
N ILE A 712 26.02 -1.04 -36.08
CA ILE A 712 26.74 -0.57 -37.27
C ILE A 712 25.82 0.19 -38.21
N VAL A 713 24.62 -0.34 -38.46
CA VAL A 713 23.62 0.27 -39.35
C VAL A 713 23.17 1.63 -38.85
N LEU A 714 22.92 1.79 -37.55
CA LEU A 714 22.48 3.09 -36.99
C LEU A 714 23.57 4.16 -37.04
N GLU A 715 24.83 3.81 -36.78
CA GLU A 715 25.96 4.76 -36.87
C GLU A 715 26.26 5.16 -38.32
N ASN A 716 25.94 4.29 -39.28
CA ASN A 716 26.13 4.52 -40.72
C ASN A 716 24.79 4.69 -41.47
N TRP A 717 23.76 5.24 -40.81
CA TRP A 717 22.38 5.21 -41.30
C TRP A 717 22.19 5.68 -42.75
N ASN A 718 22.93 6.72 -43.17
CA ASN A 718 22.84 7.25 -44.52
C ASN A 718 23.18 6.23 -45.63
N LEU A 719 23.91 5.15 -45.31
CA LEU A 719 24.23 4.07 -46.27
C LEU A 719 23.14 3.00 -46.33
N PHE A 720 22.38 2.86 -45.25
CA PHE A 720 21.50 1.72 -45.04
C PHE A 720 20.02 2.12 -44.98
N GLU A 721 19.70 3.41 -45.14
CA GLU A 721 18.33 3.92 -44.99
C GLU A 721 17.34 3.19 -45.90
N ASN A 722 17.70 2.91 -47.15
CA ASN A 722 16.82 2.24 -48.10
C ASN A 722 16.80 0.72 -47.88
N SER A 723 17.97 0.11 -47.72
CA SER A 723 18.13 -1.35 -47.61
C SER A 723 17.61 -1.93 -46.29
N PHE A 724 17.79 -1.22 -45.17
CA PHE A 724 17.43 -1.72 -43.83
C PHE A 724 16.08 -1.23 -43.30
N THR A 725 15.33 -0.46 -44.10
CA THR A 725 13.92 -0.13 -43.80
C THR A 725 13.04 -1.33 -44.11
N VAL A 726 12.81 -2.19 -43.11
CA VAL A 726 12.04 -3.43 -43.26
C VAL A 726 10.93 -3.44 -42.21
N MET A 727 9.74 -3.92 -42.59
CA MET A 727 8.53 -3.99 -41.76
C MET A 727 8.15 -2.62 -41.15
N SER A 728 8.44 -1.55 -41.87
CA SER A 728 8.30 -0.17 -41.38
C SER A 728 8.15 0.83 -42.54
N LYS A 729 7.77 2.07 -42.24
CA LYS A 729 7.60 3.11 -43.26
C LYS A 729 8.86 3.96 -43.37
N ILE A 730 9.14 4.45 -44.58
CA ILE A 730 10.19 5.46 -44.85
C ILE A 730 9.96 6.76 -44.04
N THR A 731 8.76 7.01 -43.49
CA THR A 731 8.53 8.17 -42.61
C THR A 731 8.90 7.94 -41.15
N ASP A 732 9.19 6.70 -40.76
CA ASP A 732 9.48 6.36 -39.36
C ASP A 732 10.90 6.79 -38.95
N LYS A 733 11.17 6.85 -37.65
CA LYS A 733 12.53 7.15 -37.15
C LYS A 733 13.48 5.97 -37.42
N PRO A 734 14.80 6.20 -37.65
CA PRO A 734 15.77 5.14 -37.93
C PRO A 734 15.71 3.96 -36.96
N GLU A 735 15.57 4.21 -35.66
CA GLU A 735 15.50 3.17 -34.63
C GLU A 735 14.23 2.33 -34.72
N THR A 736 13.17 2.83 -35.37
CA THR A 736 11.97 2.06 -35.67
C THR A 736 12.16 1.22 -36.92
N ARG A 737 12.85 1.74 -37.93
CA ARG A 737 13.07 1.06 -39.21
C ARG A 737 13.95 -0.18 -39.11
N VAL A 738 14.87 -0.20 -38.15
CA VAL A 738 15.76 -1.36 -37.89
C VAL A 738 15.28 -2.26 -36.75
N LYS A 739 14.03 -2.10 -36.24
CA LYS A 739 13.51 -2.91 -35.12
C LYS A 739 13.47 -4.40 -35.43
N TRP A 740 13.31 -4.76 -36.70
CA TRP A 740 13.25 -6.14 -37.14
C TRP A 740 14.51 -6.93 -36.74
N ILE A 741 15.70 -6.31 -36.74
CA ILE A 741 16.96 -6.96 -36.31
C ILE A 741 16.87 -7.44 -34.86
N LYS A 742 16.36 -6.60 -33.95
CA LYS A 742 16.15 -6.96 -32.54
C LYS A 742 15.06 -8.00 -32.37
N ARG A 743 14.02 -7.95 -33.22
CA ARG A 743 12.94 -8.93 -33.20
C ARG A 743 13.45 -10.31 -33.63
N LEU A 744 14.29 -10.40 -34.65
CA LEU A 744 14.96 -11.63 -35.07
C LEU A 744 15.83 -12.23 -33.97
N ASP A 745 16.68 -11.41 -33.32
CA ASP A 745 17.52 -11.85 -32.19
C ASP A 745 16.66 -12.42 -31.05
N SER A 746 15.53 -11.77 -30.74
CA SER A 746 14.56 -12.28 -29.77
C SER A 746 13.94 -13.62 -30.18
N ILE A 747 13.67 -13.84 -31.48
CA ILE A 747 13.09 -15.10 -31.99
C ILE A 747 14.12 -16.23 -31.93
N GLN A 748 15.37 -15.96 -32.33
CA GLN A 748 16.48 -16.93 -32.22
C GLN A 748 16.72 -17.33 -30.76
N ASN A 749 16.77 -16.36 -29.84
CA ASN A 749 16.92 -16.62 -28.42
C ASN A 749 15.72 -17.39 -27.83
N LYS A 750 14.49 -17.09 -28.28
CA LYS A 750 13.29 -17.83 -27.88
C LYS A 750 13.39 -19.29 -28.32
N TYR A 751 13.84 -19.55 -29.55
CA TYR A 751 14.04 -20.92 -30.04
C TYR A 751 15.15 -21.65 -29.28
N GLN A 752 16.30 -21.04 -29.03
CA GLN A 752 17.39 -21.67 -28.27
C GLN A 752 16.96 -22.07 -26.85
N ASN A 753 16.13 -21.27 -26.19
CA ASN A 753 15.67 -21.54 -24.83
C ASN A 753 14.49 -22.52 -24.76
N SER A 754 13.57 -22.48 -25.73
CA SER A 754 12.30 -23.21 -25.66
C SER A 754 12.15 -24.34 -26.69
N GLY A 755 13.01 -24.38 -27.71
CA GLY A 755 12.92 -25.26 -28.88
C GLY A 755 11.72 -24.98 -29.79
N LYS A 756 11.06 -23.82 -29.67
CA LYS A 756 9.75 -23.54 -30.29
C LYS A 756 9.65 -22.14 -30.90
N ILE A 757 8.98 -22.07 -32.05
CA ILE A 757 8.58 -20.85 -32.76
C ILE A 757 7.07 -20.95 -33.00
N ASN A 758 6.34 -19.84 -32.85
CA ASN A 758 4.90 -19.79 -33.15
C ASN A 758 4.68 -19.32 -34.60
N GLU A 759 3.48 -19.51 -35.14
CA GLU A 759 3.16 -19.16 -36.54
C GLU A 759 3.32 -17.65 -36.83
N GLU A 760 3.06 -16.79 -35.85
CA GLU A 760 3.21 -15.34 -35.98
C GLU A 760 4.69 -14.94 -36.14
N ASP A 761 5.57 -15.50 -35.31
CA ASP A 761 7.01 -15.29 -35.38
C ASP A 761 7.57 -15.88 -36.70
N ALA A 762 7.09 -17.06 -37.11
CA ALA A 762 7.49 -17.68 -38.37
C ALA A 762 7.12 -16.81 -39.58
N LYS A 763 5.88 -16.34 -39.63
CA LYS A 763 5.41 -15.44 -40.69
C LYS A 763 6.17 -14.12 -40.69
N TYR A 764 6.43 -13.54 -39.52
CA TYR A 764 7.20 -12.30 -39.40
C TYR A 764 8.61 -12.45 -40.00
N VAL A 765 9.26 -13.58 -39.77
CA VAL A 765 10.59 -13.88 -40.32
C VAL A 765 10.53 -14.04 -41.85
N GLU A 766 9.51 -14.72 -42.37
CA GLU A 766 9.30 -14.87 -43.82
C GLU A 766 9.06 -13.51 -44.49
N ASP A 767 8.16 -12.69 -43.94
CA ASP A 767 7.82 -11.36 -44.45
C ASP A 767 9.05 -10.43 -44.42
N ALA A 768 9.78 -10.39 -43.29
CA ALA A 768 10.98 -9.57 -43.15
C ALA A 768 12.11 -10.03 -44.08
N PHE A 769 12.26 -11.33 -44.33
CA PHE A 769 13.24 -11.84 -45.28
C PHE A 769 12.91 -11.42 -46.71
N ALA A 770 11.64 -11.55 -47.13
CA ALA A 770 11.22 -11.16 -48.46
C ALA A 770 11.43 -9.65 -48.72
N GLU A 771 10.97 -8.81 -47.81
CA GLU A 771 11.11 -7.35 -47.92
C GLU A 771 12.59 -6.92 -47.89
N PHE A 772 13.42 -7.52 -47.03
CA PHE A 772 14.85 -7.22 -47.01
C PHE A 772 15.55 -7.60 -48.32
N GLN A 773 15.21 -8.76 -48.91
CA GLN A 773 15.78 -9.19 -50.19
C GLN A 773 15.36 -8.28 -51.34
N GLU A 774 14.11 -7.80 -51.35
CA GLU A 774 13.63 -6.81 -52.32
C GLU A 774 14.41 -5.49 -52.18
N ASN A 775 14.55 -4.98 -50.95
CA ASN A 775 15.25 -3.72 -50.69
C ASN A 775 16.73 -3.73 -51.09
N ILE A 776 17.43 -4.86 -50.96
CA ILE A 776 18.84 -4.96 -51.38
C ILE A 776 18.99 -5.24 -52.88
N SER A 777 17.94 -5.75 -53.55
CA SER A 777 17.93 -5.99 -54.99
C SER A 777 17.57 -4.73 -55.80
N ASP A 778 16.71 -3.87 -55.27
CA ASP A 778 16.34 -2.58 -55.87
C ASP A 778 17.38 -1.46 -55.61
N GLY A 779 18.43 -1.78 -54.82
CA GLY A 779 19.51 -0.87 -54.44
C GLY A 779 20.82 -1.03 -55.26
N GLU A 780 20.90 -2.03 -56.15
CA GLU A 780 21.90 -2.13 -57.23
C GLU A 780 21.45 -1.31 -58.46
#